data_AF-A0AA35WJJ9-F1
#
_entry.id   AF-A0AA35WJJ9-F1
#
_cell.length_a   1.000
_cell.length_b   1.000
_cell.length_c   1.000
_cell.angle_alpha   90.00
_cell.angle_beta   90.00
_cell.angle_gamma   90.00
#
_symmetry.space_group_name_H-M   'P 1'
#
loop_
_entity.id
_entity.type
_entity.pdbx_description
1 polymer ?
#
loop_
_entity_poly.entity_id
_entity_poly.type
_entity_poly.pdbx_seq_one_letter_code
_entity_poly.pdbx_strand_id
1 'polypeptide(L)'
;MSRLSIIETGEEHMNRCRFAVVFVCCSLLQLLAGVQGAVVVSLPQNDYTVEENSGISVCFRVTGTPNSSSIELLFHAVGGTATEGVDYTLSSNHTLELPFPLMTGTTIASEQCFSVFQLCEDDIPENNESFTISVSTPNTPSVFHQNNFTVTIIDNDRVDVSFTRGRYTVSEGEAVEICAETGASSERDFVELSITTITGTAINVDFYVSGVTFNQEDNQFRKCMTLTAVDDILPEQKEFFRIRVSSSDNLVNIQHSTVKIYITDNDPVRFSLAQSVYVVEEGETARVCLEAAENDLPLIRFHLIVLDLGGNATGGDYAVDSEQYHAVGISSSSESHEICFEVAANDDAVSEGTEIETFQLLLSTDVSWVMLDVPRETTVDIVILDNDVVEVEFEQSVYFKTEGVYPYLSLCLTVSGGVDHHPPPSLTINTNSRTAVGASDYEPSNHWFELPESSYCHQLRIFDDPQPEPEEFFDVCVTTESPLIHISTECVQVRIVDNDTPKVFWERLQYTVTEGQGQVAVCAKLRGTLGNEAQVRITATDITAIDSYDYIIKEEQQVFVFRPLSPKRQCRYVDVVADELMEKTEVLRLSLSYTNSSDVVLNISNPHTTVRIQDTSSGYGCAEGGILLNSGPSIPGDKENTSGLVELCNSRGKWESVCDTEWSLNDAATICRQAGFHRPAGEGVMSLESLQPAAATFTCTQTDTNLANCLGEKPVNDTCRHLLVACDGENPVTSSKSTPSPATEEFPTAETGSRLVRPAPNNSSQFPIMGVVVGVFSALLLVGVVTVVGCGLRSCTVEEEEIKVSDNSQ
;
A
#
# COMPACT_ATOMS: atom_id res chain seq x y z
N MET A 1 -1.36 30.14 -74.50
CA MET A 1 -1.90 31.25 -75.32
C MET A 1 -1.42 32.57 -74.69
N SER A 2 -1.29 33.73 -75.33
CA SER A 2 -0.93 34.11 -76.72
C SER A 2 -1.01 35.66 -76.79
N ARG A 3 0.03 36.36 -77.29
CA ARG A 3 0.11 37.84 -77.51
C ARG A 3 0.30 38.67 -76.22
N LEU A 4 1.29 39.58 -76.13
CA LEU A 4 1.42 40.96 -76.71
C LEU A 4 0.44 41.97 -76.08
N SER A 5 0.82 43.21 -75.74
CA SER A 5 2.05 43.98 -76.05
C SER A 5 2.24 45.26 -75.20
N ILE A 6 3.51 45.61 -74.90
CA ILE A 6 4.19 46.94 -74.97
C ILE A 6 3.43 48.22 -74.53
N ILE A 7 4.02 49.08 -73.68
CA ILE A 7 4.24 50.55 -73.86
C ILE A 7 4.90 51.22 -72.62
N GLU A 8 5.67 52.28 -72.90
CA GLU A 8 6.29 53.41 -72.15
C GLU A 8 5.76 53.78 -70.73
N THR A 9 6.39 54.58 -69.85
CA THR A 9 7.61 55.45 -69.79
C THR A 9 7.98 55.61 -68.27
N GLY A 10 9.04 56.24 -67.76
CA GLY A 10 9.95 57.28 -68.27
C GLY A 10 9.74 58.62 -67.52
N GLU A 11 10.83 59.39 -67.36
CA GLU A 11 10.91 60.70 -66.66
C GLU A 11 10.71 60.71 -65.11
N GLU A 12 11.09 61.78 -64.39
CA GLU A 12 12.36 62.52 -64.29
C GLU A 12 12.23 63.62 -63.20
N HIS A 13 13.37 64.19 -62.73
CA HIS A 13 13.63 65.63 -62.42
C HIS A 13 14.67 65.80 -61.29
N MET A 14 15.85 66.41 -61.57
CA MET A 14 16.16 67.86 -61.53
C MET A 14 16.18 68.42 -60.08
N ASN A 15 17.16 69.20 -59.58
CA ASN A 15 18.22 70.08 -60.11
C ASN A 15 19.28 70.32 -59.00
N ARG A 16 20.53 70.84 -59.14
CA ARG A 16 21.47 71.29 -60.21
C ARG A 16 22.89 71.44 -59.53
N CYS A 17 24.02 71.89 -60.09
CA CYS A 17 24.33 72.67 -61.30
C CYS A 17 25.82 72.55 -61.76
N ARG A 18 26.07 72.78 -63.06
CA ARG A 18 27.17 73.56 -63.73
C ARG A 18 28.52 73.77 -62.99
N PHE A 19 29.69 73.55 -63.57
CA PHE A 19 30.13 73.56 -65.00
C PHE A 19 31.57 72.95 -65.11
N ALA A 20 32.20 72.63 -66.27
CA ALA A 20 31.82 72.60 -67.71
C ALA A 20 32.85 71.80 -68.56
N VAL A 21 32.43 71.38 -69.77
CA VAL A 21 33.23 70.95 -70.95
C VAL A 21 34.16 69.72 -70.83
N VAL A 22 33.93 68.75 -71.74
CA VAL A 22 34.84 67.64 -72.10
C VAL A 22 34.95 67.58 -73.64
N PHE A 23 36.04 67.01 -74.17
CA PHE A 23 36.31 66.72 -75.60
C PHE A 23 36.34 67.91 -76.58
N VAL A 24 37.55 68.26 -77.06
CA VAL A 24 38.09 67.80 -78.36
C VAL A 24 39.63 67.87 -78.31
N CYS A 25 40.33 66.73 -78.47
CA CYS A 25 41.51 66.62 -79.34
C CYS A 25 42.04 65.17 -79.42
N CYS A 26 41.79 64.48 -80.53
CA CYS A 26 42.57 63.31 -80.94
C CYS A 26 43.33 63.65 -82.22
N SER A 27 44.32 64.56 -82.11
CA SER A 27 45.28 64.88 -83.18
C SER A 27 46.27 66.01 -82.81
N LEU A 28 47.21 65.78 -81.90
CA LEU A 28 48.56 66.33 -82.08
C LEU A 28 49.64 65.46 -81.43
N LEU A 29 50.17 64.54 -82.23
CA LEU A 29 51.46 63.91 -81.96
C LEU A 29 52.58 64.96 -82.16
N GLN A 30 53.76 64.73 -81.58
CA GLN A 30 54.98 65.56 -81.69
C GLN A 30 54.97 66.90 -80.92
N LEU A 31 55.43 66.88 -79.66
CA LEU A 31 56.55 67.76 -79.24
C LEU A 31 57.19 67.37 -77.87
N LEU A 32 57.55 66.09 -77.71
CA LEU A 32 58.52 65.67 -76.69
C LEU A 32 59.38 64.47 -77.19
N ALA A 33 60.02 64.65 -78.35
CA ALA A 33 61.11 63.76 -78.76
C ALA A 33 62.34 64.07 -77.89
N GLY A 34 62.53 63.32 -76.79
CA GLY A 34 63.56 63.67 -75.79
C GLY A 34 64.03 62.57 -74.85
N VAL A 35 63.28 61.48 -74.61
CA VAL A 35 63.75 60.32 -73.84
C VAL A 35 63.31 59.03 -74.54
N GLN A 36 64.28 58.19 -74.91
CA GLN A 36 64.04 56.88 -75.51
C GLN A 36 64.52 55.80 -74.53
N GLY A 37 63.60 54.96 -74.03
CA GLY A 37 63.91 53.88 -73.09
C GLY A 37 63.51 54.14 -71.62
N ALA A 38 62.39 54.81 -71.37
CA ALA A 38 61.78 54.87 -70.04
C ALA A 38 60.90 53.63 -69.79
N VAL A 39 60.93 53.10 -68.56
CA VAL A 39 60.13 51.93 -68.13
C VAL A 39 59.13 52.37 -67.05
N VAL A 40 57.90 51.88 -67.13
CA VAL A 40 56.84 52.14 -66.16
C VAL A 40 56.63 50.91 -65.28
N VAL A 41 56.70 51.11 -63.96
CA VAL A 41 56.43 50.06 -62.96
C VAL A 41 55.16 50.42 -62.20
N SER A 42 54.28 49.45 -62.02
CA SER A 42 53.01 49.59 -61.31
C SER A 42 52.75 48.38 -60.42
N LEU A 43 52.42 48.65 -59.16
CA LEU A 43 51.79 47.70 -58.25
C LEU A 43 50.30 47.54 -58.65
N PRO A 44 49.75 46.32 -58.72
CA PRO A 44 48.33 46.08 -58.98
C PRO A 44 47.47 46.14 -57.71
N GLN A 45 48.10 46.05 -56.54
CA GLN A 45 47.50 46.09 -55.21
C GLN A 45 48.33 47.03 -54.33
N ASN A 46 47.65 47.86 -53.55
CA ASN A 46 48.27 48.94 -52.78
C ASN A 46 48.61 48.55 -51.34
N ASP A 47 47.79 47.68 -50.75
CA ASP A 47 47.91 47.26 -49.35
C ASP A 47 47.59 45.76 -49.27
N TYR A 48 48.35 45.05 -48.45
CA TYR A 48 48.21 43.62 -48.19
C TYR A 48 47.81 43.42 -46.72
N THR A 49 47.02 42.39 -46.46
CA THR A 49 46.65 41.95 -45.11
C THR A 49 46.78 40.43 -45.08
N VAL A 50 47.58 39.93 -44.14
CA VAL A 50 48.06 38.54 -44.09
C VAL A 50 48.25 38.12 -42.64
N GLU A 51 47.95 36.86 -42.31
CA GLU A 51 48.32 36.24 -41.04
C GLU A 51 49.84 35.97 -41.01
N GLU A 52 50.46 35.95 -39.84
CA GLU A 52 51.94 35.82 -39.72
C GLU A 52 52.50 34.50 -40.25
N ASN A 53 51.77 33.39 -40.07
CA ASN A 53 52.07 32.09 -40.68
C ASN A 53 51.99 32.08 -42.23
N SER A 54 51.47 33.14 -42.85
CA SER A 54 51.06 33.14 -44.26
C SER A 54 52.07 33.81 -45.20
N GLY A 55 52.60 33.03 -46.14
CA GLY A 55 53.56 33.49 -47.14
C GLY A 55 53.01 34.55 -48.11
N ILE A 56 53.45 35.80 -47.95
CA ILE A 56 53.09 36.91 -48.85
C ILE A 56 53.73 36.78 -50.24
N SER A 57 53.01 37.21 -51.29
CA SER A 57 53.52 37.35 -52.66
C SER A 57 53.10 38.70 -53.25
N VAL A 58 54.07 39.58 -53.52
CA VAL A 58 53.83 40.90 -54.10
C VAL A 58 54.01 40.84 -55.62
N CYS A 59 53.03 41.35 -56.34
CA CYS A 59 53.00 41.35 -57.81
C CYS A 59 53.47 42.69 -58.37
N PHE A 60 54.31 42.64 -59.40
CA PHE A 60 54.80 43.81 -60.12
C PHE A 60 54.43 43.71 -61.59
N ARG A 61 53.70 44.72 -62.10
CA ARG A 61 53.44 44.87 -63.53
C ARG A 61 54.42 45.89 -64.10
N VAL A 62 55.18 45.47 -65.12
CA VAL A 62 56.15 46.32 -65.83
C VAL A 62 55.69 46.55 -67.26
N THR A 63 55.79 47.77 -67.76
CA THR A 63 55.46 48.14 -69.15
C THR A 63 56.46 49.16 -69.71
N GLY A 64 56.81 49.05 -71.00
CA GLY A 64 57.71 50.00 -71.67
C GLY A 64 58.57 49.33 -72.73
N THR A 65 59.61 50.04 -73.18
CA THR A 65 60.65 49.50 -74.06
C THR A 65 62.00 49.59 -73.35
N PRO A 66 62.54 48.49 -72.80
CA PRO A 66 63.74 48.53 -71.98
C PRO A 66 65.01 48.66 -72.82
N ASN A 67 66.02 49.32 -72.24
CA ASN A 67 67.39 49.39 -72.77
C ASN A 67 68.32 48.32 -72.16
N SER A 68 67.79 47.45 -71.28
CA SER A 68 68.49 46.42 -70.50
C SER A 68 67.77 45.06 -70.59
N SER A 69 68.46 43.98 -70.22
CA SER A 69 67.91 42.61 -70.19
C SER A 69 67.01 42.33 -68.97
N SER A 70 67.24 43.06 -67.89
CA SER A 70 66.47 43.03 -66.64
C SER A 70 66.30 44.45 -66.10
N ILE A 71 65.34 44.64 -65.20
CA ILE A 71 65.21 45.84 -64.36
C ILE A 71 65.38 45.42 -62.90
N GLU A 72 66.12 46.21 -62.12
CA GLU A 72 66.41 45.93 -60.72
C GLU A 72 65.48 46.79 -59.86
N LEU A 73 64.63 46.14 -59.07
CA LEU A 73 63.86 46.77 -58.01
C LEU A 73 64.66 46.72 -56.71
N LEU A 74 64.74 47.84 -56.00
CA LEU A 74 65.39 47.99 -54.71
C LEU A 74 64.35 48.38 -53.66
N PHE A 75 64.28 47.62 -52.57
CA PHE A 75 63.25 47.74 -51.52
C PHE A 75 63.79 48.43 -50.26
N HIS A 76 63.00 49.36 -49.72
CA HIS A 76 63.30 50.05 -48.47
C HIS A 76 62.04 50.15 -47.61
N ALA A 77 62.09 49.62 -46.38
CA ALA A 77 61.10 49.95 -45.35
C ALA A 77 61.18 51.45 -45.02
N VAL A 78 60.02 52.10 -44.91
CA VAL A 78 59.92 53.56 -44.71
C VAL A 78 59.29 53.93 -43.35
N GLY A 79 58.55 53.00 -42.76
CA GLY A 79 57.89 53.15 -41.48
C GLY A 79 56.88 52.03 -41.25
N GLY A 80 56.40 51.93 -40.02
CA GLY A 80 55.50 50.88 -39.56
C GLY A 80 55.38 50.92 -38.05
N THR A 81 54.63 49.98 -37.51
CA THR A 81 54.80 49.49 -36.14
C THR A 81 55.78 48.30 -36.16
N ALA A 82 55.61 47.42 -37.16
CA ALA A 82 56.36 46.19 -37.42
C ALA A 82 57.88 46.43 -37.58
N THR A 83 58.67 45.51 -37.01
CA THR A 83 60.13 45.59 -36.88
C THR A 83 60.86 44.53 -37.70
N GLU A 84 61.69 44.98 -38.65
CA GLU A 84 62.53 44.09 -39.45
C GLU A 84 63.49 43.26 -38.57
N GLY A 85 63.42 41.94 -38.70
CA GLY A 85 64.18 40.98 -37.90
C GLY A 85 63.50 40.51 -36.62
N VAL A 86 62.29 40.99 -36.33
CA VAL A 86 61.38 40.42 -35.31
C VAL A 86 60.20 39.76 -36.04
N ASP A 87 59.33 40.56 -36.64
CA ASP A 87 58.03 40.15 -37.21
C ASP A 87 58.02 40.06 -38.76
N TYR A 88 59.04 40.58 -39.45
CA TYR A 88 59.32 40.23 -40.86
C TYR A 88 60.81 40.32 -41.22
N THR A 89 61.23 39.65 -42.29
CA THR A 89 62.60 39.73 -42.84
C THR A 89 62.62 40.04 -44.34
N LEU A 90 63.57 40.89 -44.75
CA LEU A 90 63.85 41.20 -46.16
C LEU A 90 64.82 40.19 -46.77
N SER A 91 64.63 39.89 -48.06
CA SER A 91 65.58 39.07 -48.83
C SER A 91 66.98 39.73 -48.86
N SER A 92 68.03 38.93 -48.70
CA SER A 92 69.34 39.37 -48.16
C SER A 92 70.17 40.38 -48.98
N ASN A 93 69.74 40.75 -50.18
CA ASN A 93 70.33 41.85 -50.98
C ASN A 93 69.42 43.09 -51.10
N HIS A 94 68.18 43.01 -50.61
CA HIS A 94 67.10 44.00 -50.77
C HIS A 94 66.77 44.34 -52.24
N THR A 95 67.26 43.54 -53.19
CA THR A 95 67.08 43.73 -54.64
C THR A 95 66.44 42.54 -55.33
N LEU A 96 65.65 42.83 -56.37
CA LEU A 96 64.99 41.85 -57.23
C LEU A 96 65.22 42.22 -58.70
N GLU A 97 65.90 41.35 -59.45
CA GLU A 97 65.97 41.46 -60.91
C GLU A 97 64.73 40.86 -61.57
N LEU A 98 63.94 41.71 -62.24
CA LEU A 98 62.84 41.28 -63.11
C LEU A 98 63.38 41.07 -64.54
N PRO A 99 63.35 39.84 -65.09
CA PRO A 99 63.80 39.58 -66.45
C PRO A 99 62.74 40.00 -67.48
N PHE A 100 63.17 40.73 -68.52
CA PHE A 100 62.28 41.06 -69.64
C PHE A 100 62.13 39.87 -70.60
N PRO A 101 60.91 39.54 -71.06
CA PRO A 101 60.71 38.49 -72.07
C PRO A 101 61.33 38.92 -73.41
N LEU A 102 62.22 38.09 -73.95
CA LEU A 102 62.97 38.32 -75.19
C LEU A 102 62.09 38.20 -76.45
N MET A 103 61.20 39.17 -76.70
CA MET A 103 60.58 39.41 -78.00
C MET A 103 60.51 40.89 -78.36
N THR A 104 60.86 41.20 -79.62
CA THR A 104 60.95 42.57 -80.13
C THR A 104 59.61 43.09 -80.68
N GLY A 105 59.17 44.25 -80.21
CA GLY A 105 58.31 45.15 -81.00
C GLY A 105 56.87 45.36 -80.52
N THR A 106 56.44 44.79 -79.40
CA THR A 106 55.11 45.05 -78.80
C THR A 106 55.23 45.31 -77.30
N THR A 107 54.33 46.14 -76.77
CA THR A 107 54.23 46.41 -75.32
C THR A 107 53.63 45.20 -74.61
N ILE A 108 54.50 44.37 -74.03
CA ILE A 108 54.10 43.28 -73.14
C ILE A 108 53.98 43.86 -71.72
N ALA A 109 52.79 43.75 -71.13
CA ALA A 109 52.61 43.91 -69.69
C ALA A 109 52.90 42.57 -69.02
N SER A 110 54.15 42.36 -68.58
CA SER A 110 54.48 41.20 -67.76
C SER A 110 54.15 41.53 -66.30
N GLU A 111 53.25 40.76 -65.73
CA GLU A 111 52.95 40.76 -64.30
C GLU A 111 53.64 39.54 -63.69
N GLN A 112 54.49 39.78 -62.70
CA GLN A 112 55.32 38.76 -62.06
C GLN A 112 55.23 38.94 -60.53
N CYS A 113 54.98 37.87 -59.80
CA CYS A 113 54.75 37.89 -58.36
C CYS A 113 55.86 37.15 -57.61
N PHE A 114 56.30 37.71 -56.48
CA PHE A 114 57.45 37.21 -55.72
C PHE A 114 57.21 37.35 -54.21
N SER A 115 57.65 36.38 -53.43
CA SER A 115 57.87 36.55 -51.99
C SER A 115 59.15 37.35 -51.77
N VAL A 116 58.99 38.67 -51.64
CA VAL A 116 60.09 39.63 -51.41
C VAL A 116 60.51 39.65 -49.92
N PHE A 117 59.60 39.23 -49.06
CA PHE A 117 59.70 39.14 -47.60
C PHE A 117 59.40 37.71 -47.17
N GLN A 118 59.92 37.33 -46.01
CA GLN A 118 59.28 36.31 -45.17
C GLN A 118 58.67 37.05 -43.98
N LEU A 119 57.42 36.74 -43.62
CA LEU A 119 56.93 37.06 -42.28
C LEU A 119 57.67 36.16 -41.28
N CYS A 120 57.76 36.63 -40.05
CA CYS A 120 58.18 35.79 -38.93
C CYS A 120 56.91 35.34 -38.19
N GLU A 121 56.92 34.08 -37.79
CA GLU A 121 55.85 33.35 -37.11
C GLU A 121 56.49 32.88 -35.79
N ASP A 122 55.89 33.21 -34.64
CA ASP A 122 56.28 32.63 -33.35
C ASP A 122 55.08 32.19 -32.46
N ASP A 123 55.15 32.36 -31.14
CA ASP A 123 54.16 31.90 -30.14
C ASP A 123 53.79 33.05 -29.14
N ILE A 124 54.01 34.30 -29.52
CA ILE A 124 53.80 35.51 -28.71
C ILE A 124 52.68 36.37 -29.31
N PRO A 125 51.44 36.35 -28.76
CA PRO A 125 50.38 37.23 -29.24
C PRO A 125 50.69 38.72 -29.07
N GLU A 126 50.59 39.45 -30.18
CA GLU A 126 50.86 40.88 -30.30
C GLU A 126 49.57 41.68 -30.58
N ASN A 127 49.63 42.65 -31.49
CA ASN A 127 48.48 43.36 -32.05
C ASN A 127 48.59 43.29 -33.58
N ASN A 128 47.56 43.73 -34.32
CA ASN A 128 47.70 43.82 -35.78
C ASN A 128 48.72 44.91 -36.16
N GLU A 129 49.95 44.46 -36.43
CA GLU A 129 51.12 45.25 -36.79
C GLU A 129 51.12 45.63 -38.29
N SER A 130 51.91 46.61 -38.71
CA SER A 130 52.05 46.94 -40.14
C SER A 130 53.38 47.59 -40.52
N PHE A 131 53.84 47.33 -41.76
CA PHE A 131 55.03 47.96 -42.35
C PHE A 131 54.76 48.49 -43.77
N THR A 132 55.30 49.66 -44.10
CA THR A 132 55.24 50.26 -45.44
C THR A 132 56.57 50.12 -46.16
N ILE A 133 56.56 49.45 -47.30
CA ILE A 133 57.72 49.29 -48.18
C ILE A 133 57.64 50.30 -49.31
N SER A 134 58.76 50.95 -49.62
CA SER A 134 58.96 51.68 -50.86
C SER A 134 59.86 50.92 -51.84
N VAL A 135 59.65 51.18 -53.13
CA VAL A 135 60.31 50.52 -54.25
C VAL A 135 60.98 51.59 -55.11
N SER A 136 62.22 51.35 -55.51
CA SER A 136 62.99 52.22 -56.40
C SER A 136 63.78 51.39 -57.43
N THR A 137 64.38 52.03 -58.43
CA THR A 137 65.24 51.35 -59.43
C THR A 137 66.55 52.11 -59.65
N PRO A 138 67.73 51.53 -59.40
CA PRO A 138 69.00 52.23 -59.57
C PRO A 138 69.51 52.25 -61.01
N ASN A 139 69.07 51.31 -61.87
CA ASN A 139 69.76 50.99 -63.12
C ASN A 139 69.09 51.49 -64.42
N THR A 140 67.85 52.01 -64.36
CA THR A 140 67.11 52.53 -65.53
C THR A 140 66.28 53.77 -65.18
N PRO A 141 66.03 54.69 -66.14
CA PRO A 141 65.09 55.80 -65.93
C PRO A 141 63.66 55.25 -65.92
N SER A 142 63.08 55.12 -64.73
CA SER A 142 61.74 54.58 -64.54
C SER A 142 60.72 55.64 -64.10
N VAL A 143 59.44 55.35 -64.31
CA VAL A 143 58.31 56.10 -63.74
C VAL A 143 57.44 55.11 -63.00
N PHE A 144 57.35 55.27 -61.68
CA PHE A 144 56.42 54.50 -60.87
C PHE A 144 55.04 55.14 -60.92
N HIS A 145 53.99 54.35 -61.17
CA HIS A 145 52.61 54.81 -60.97
C HIS A 145 52.25 54.94 -59.49
N GLN A 146 52.78 54.02 -58.68
CA GLN A 146 52.85 54.07 -57.23
C GLN A 146 54.15 53.35 -56.82
N ASN A 147 54.86 53.89 -55.85
CA ASN A 147 56.20 53.42 -55.46
C ASN A 147 56.26 52.90 -54.02
N ASN A 148 55.13 52.65 -53.38
CA ASN A 148 55.03 52.07 -52.05
C ASN A 148 53.75 51.23 -51.86
N PHE A 149 53.78 50.31 -50.91
CA PHE A 149 52.64 49.52 -50.45
C PHE A 149 52.76 49.21 -48.96
N THR A 150 51.64 48.98 -48.30
CA THR A 150 51.60 48.56 -46.90
C THR A 150 51.37 47.05 -46.80
N VAL A 151 51.97 46.41 -45.81
CA VAL A 151 51.60 45.07 -45.35
C VAL A 151 51.10 45.20 -43.92
N THR A 152 49.92 44.67 -43.64
CA THR A 152 49.37 44.51 -42.29
C THR A 152 49.50 43.05 -41.90
N ILE A 153 50.17 42.78 -40.79
CA ILE A 153 50.27 41.46 -40.18
C ILE A 153 49.05 41.31 -39.25
N ILE A 154 48.40 40.16 -39.31
CA ILE A 154 47.36 39.74 -38.36
C ILE A 154 47.96 38.70 -37.43
N ASP A 155 47.88 38.99 -36.13
CA ASP A 155 48.08 38.07 -35.02
C ASP A 155 47.15 36.85 -35.14
N ASN A 156 47.69 35.63 -35.19
CA ASN A 156 46.90 34.39 -35.21
C ASN A 156 46.88 33.64 -33.86
N ASP A 157 47.74 34.06 -32.93
CA ASP A 157 48.08 33.37 -31.68
C ASP A 157 46.97 33.42 -30.61
N ARG A 158 46.09 34.42 -30.68
CA ARG A 158 45.05 34.69 -29.67
C ARG A 158 43.81 33.80 -29.84
N VAL A 159 43.44 33.06 -28.79
CA VAL A 159 42.34 32.06 -28.85
C VAL A 159 41.00 32.64 -28.43
N ASP A 160 40.11 32.91 -29.40
CA ASP A 160 38.69 33.17 -29.12
C ASP A 160 37.94 31.89 -28.67
N VAL A 161 37.04 32.03 -27.69
CA VAL A 161 36.16 30.93 -27.21
C VAL A 161 34.75 31.45 -26.97
N SER A 162 33.71 30.74 -27.44
CA SER A 162 32.31 31.08 -27.16
C SER A 162 31.44 29.85 -26.94
N PHE A 163 30.39 29.95 -26.11
CA PHE A 163 29.31 28.97 -26.11
C PHE A 163 28.55 28.99 -27.46
N THR A 164 28.17 27.81 -27.94
CA THR A 164 27.40 27.61 -29.18
C THR A 164 25.94 28.05 -29.08
N ARG A 165 25.39 28.13 -27.86
CA ARG A 165 24.01 28.55 -27.58
C ARG A 165 23.94 29.36 -26.29
N GLY A 166 23.14 30.43 -26.28
CA GLY A 166 22.89 31.24 -25.07
C GLY A 166 21.92 30.62 -24.06
N ARG A 167 21.19 29.56 -24.44
CA ARG A 167 20.30 28.81 -23.53
C ARG A 167 20.18 27.32 -23.91
N TYR A 168 19.93 26.50 -22.90
CA TYR A 168 19.53 25.10 -23.01
C TYR A 168 18.30 24.82 -22.12
N THR A 169 17.53 23.81 -22.48
CA THR A 169 16.53 23.16 -21.62
C THR A 169 16.88 21.68 -21.59
N VAL A 170 16.71 21.02 -20.44
CA VAL A 170 16.83 19.58 -20.26
C VAL A 170 15.69 19.15 -19.34
N SER A 171 15.05 18.02 -19.62
CA SER A 171 14.09 17.44 -18.67
C SER A 171 14.80 16.65 -17.59
N GLU A 172 14.12 16.41 -16.48
CA GLU A 172 14.63 15.55 -15.41
C GLU A 172 14.84 14.12 -15.92
N GLY A 173 15.83 13.43 -15.34
CA GLY A 173 16.36 12.16 -15.86
C GLY A 173 17.12 12.23 -17.20
N GLU A 174 16.99 13.32 -17.97
CA GLU A 174 17.69 13.49 -19.25
C GLU A 174 19.07 14.15 -19.11
N ALA A 175 19.87 14.00 -20.17
CA ALA A 175 21.18 14.63 -20.29
C ALA A 175 21.27 15.51 -21.55
N VAL A 176 21.87 16.69 -21.40
CA VAL A 176 22.07 17.67 -22.47
C VAL A 176 23.55 17.94 -22.72
N GLU A 177 23.94 17.92 -24.00
CA GLU A 177 25.29 18.28 -24.45
C GLU A 177 25.40 19.81 -24.57
N ILE A 178 26.26 20.41 -23.76
CA ILE A 178 26.57 21.85 -23.79
C ILE A 178 27.93 22.02 -24.46
N CYS A 179 28.04 22.85 -25.50
CA CYS A 179 29.27 22.97 -26.28
C CYS A 179 29.80 24.40 -26.34
N ALA A 180 31.11 24.52 -26.19
CA ALA A 180 31.88 25.71 -26.53
C ALA A 180 32.71 25.44 -27.79
N GLU A 181 32.85 26.46 -28.62
CA GLU A 181 33.64 26.45 -29.86
C GLU A 181 34.77 27.48 -29.76
N THR A 182 35.90 27.17 -30.39
CA THR A 182 37.08 28.04 -30.46
C THR A 182 37.16 28.77 -31.81
N GLY A 183 37.91 29.87 -31.85
CA GLY A 183 38.27 30.54 -33.09
C GLY A 183 39.03 29.59 -34.05
N ALA A 184 38.87 29.82 -35.36
CA ALA A 184 39.36 28.91 -36.40
C ALA A 184 40.87 29.01 -36.69
N SER A 185 41.61 29.90 -36.02
CA SER A 185 42.98 30.31 -36.34
C SER A 185 44.05 29.92 -35.32
N SER A 186 43.67 29.41 -34.13
CA SER A 186 44.62 29.15 -33.06
C SER A 186 45.42 27.86 -33.25
N GLU A 187 46.73 27.98 -33.51
CA GLU A 187 47.64 26.82 -33.62
C GLU A 187 48.16 26.31 -32.24
N ARG A 188 47.77 26.96 -31.13
CA ARG A 188 48.13 26.57 -29.76
C ARG A 188 47.53 25.22 -29.32
N ASP A 189 48.39 24.19 -29.21
CA ASP A 189 48.12 22.83 -28.72
C ASP A 189 47.33 22.69 -27.38
N PHE A 190 47.23 23.74 -26.55
CA PHE A 190 46.63 23.62 -25.21
C PHE A 190 46.02 24.93 -24.67
N VAL A 191 44.76 24.86 -24.25
CA VAL A 191 44.02 25.95 -23.59
C VAL A 191 43.26 25.43 -22.37
N GLU A 192 43.70 25.80 -21.16
CA GLU A 192 43.01 25.41 -19.94
C GLU A 192 41.79 26.30 -19.68
N LEU A 193 40.60 25.71 -19.74
CA LEU A 193 39.33 26.35 -19.37
C LEU A 193 38.76 25.75 -18.08
N SER A 194 38.58 26.62 -17.10
CA SER A 194 37.81 26.34 -15.88
C SER A 194 36.31 26.56 -16.12
N ILE A 195 35.48 25.72 -15.51
CA ILE A 195 34.02 25.86 -15.52
C ILE A 195 33.51 26.02 -14.10
N THR A 196 32.59 26.96 -13.90
CA THR A 196 31.93 27.23 -12.62
C THR A 196 30.42 27.26 -12.79
N THR A 197 29.68 26.65 -11.86
CA THR A 197 28.23 26.78 -11.77
C THR A 197 27.87 28.05 -11.02
N ILE A 198 26.80 28.72 -11.46
CA ILE A 198 26.18 29.86 -10.79
C ILE A 198 24.73 29.45 -10.57
N THR A 199 24.39 29.14 -9.32
CA THR A 199 23.03 28.72 -8.93
C THR A 199 22.00 29.79 -9.30
N GLY A 200 20.77 29.36 -9.54
CA GLY A 200 19.66 30.24 -9.88
C GLY A 200 18.52 30.07 -8.89
N THR A 201 17.51 29.33 -9.30
CA THR A 201 16.63 28.62 -8.36
C THR A 201 17.31 27.29 -8.02
N ALA A 202 17.71 26.55 -9.07
CA ALA A 202 18.51 25.33 -8.98
C ALA A 202 19.85 25.52 -8.27
N ILE A 203 20.15 24.53 -7.43
CA ILE A 203 21.31 24.34 -6.58
C ILE A 203 22.13 23.13 -7.07
N ASN A 204 23.14 22.69 -6.33
CA ASN A 204 24.01 21.59 -6.77
C ASN A 204 23.48 20.18 -6.37
N VAL A 205 22.16 20.03 -6.20
CA VAL A 205 21.50 18.73 -5.91
C VAL A 205 20.79 18.21 -7.16
N ASP A 206 20.09 19.13 -7.84
CA ASP A 206 19.13 18.93 -8.93
C ASP A 206 19.80 18.70 -10.30
N PHE A 207 21.12 18.86 -10.40
CA PHE A 207 21.89 18.50 -11.59
C PHE A 207 23.34 18.13 -11.24
N TYR A 208 23.99 17.35 -12.12
CA TYR A 208 25.44 17.14 -12.07
C TYR A 208 26.12 17.38 -13.43
N VAL A 209 27.39 17.77 -13.37
CA VAL A 209 28.21 18.15 -14.52
C VAL A 209 29.36 17.16 -14.68
N SER A 210 29.56 16.65 -15.90
CA SER A 210 30.58 15.65 -16.21
C SER A 210 31.46 16.06 -17.39
N GLY A 211 32.73 15.64 -17.36
CA GLY A 211 33.66 15.76 -18.49
C GLY A 211 34.15 17.19 -18.78
N VAL A 212 34.97 17.75 -17.89
CA VAL A 212 35.60 19.08 -18.10
C VAL A 212 37.13 18.99 -17.95
N THR A 213 37.79 18.61 -19.03
CA THR A 213 39.17 19.02 -19.34
C THR A 213 39.25 19.39 -20.82
N PHE A 214 39.69 20.62 -21.10
CA PHE A 214 39.88 21.13 -22.47
C PHE A 214 41.26 20.71 -23.00
N ASN A 215 41.47 19.39 -23.12
CA ASN A 215 42.62 18.86 -23.86
C ASN A 215 42.27 18.82 -25.36
N GLN A 216 43.09 19.47 -26.18
CA GLN A 216 43.02 19.46 -27.64
C GLN A 216 43.86 18.30 -28.21
N GLU A 217 43.47 17.06 -27.91
CA GLU A 217 44.15 15.86 -28.45
C GLU A 217 43.78 15.55 -29.92
N ASP A 218 42.86 16.32 -30.49
CA ASP A 218 42.51 16.34 -31.91
C ASP A 218 42.22 17.79 -32.34
N ASN A 219 42.37 18.06 -33.64
CA ASN A 219 42.13 19.36 -34.27
C ASN A 219 40.61 19.68 -34.39
N GLN A 220 39.93 19.80 -33.25
CA GLN A 220 38.48 19.97 -33.12
C GLN A 220 38.13 21.31 -32.47
N PHE A 221 37.69 22.28 -33.28
CA PHE A 221 37.22 23.61 -32.85
C PHE A 221 35.95 23.61 -31.98
N ARG A 222 35.47 22.45 -31.52
CA ARG A 222 34.27 22.27 -30.68
C ARG A 222 34.60 21.27 -29.57
N LYS A 223 34.37 21.66 -28.32
CA LYS A 223 34.41 20.77 -27.15
C LYS A 223 33.09 20.86 -26.39
N CYS A 224 32.63 19.73 -25.90
CA CYS A 224 31.35 19.62 -25.22
C CYS A 224 31.48 18.95 -23.85
N MET A 225 30.58 19.34 -22.95
CA MET A 225 30.40 18.80 -21.61
C MET A 225 29.00 18.19 -21.51
N THR A 226 28.85 17.10 -20.77
CA THR A 226 27.54 16.47 -20.55
C THR A 226 27.01 16.89 -19.19
N LEU A 227 25.84 17.53 -19.21
CA LEU A 227 25.07 17.86 -18.03
C LEU A 227 23.89 16.91 -17.92
N THR A 228 23.64 16.37 -16.74
CA THR A 228 22.49 15.50 -16.47
C THR A 228 21.66 16.17 -15.38
N ALA A 229 20.36 16.34 -15.62
CA ALA A 229 19.43 16.70 -14.56
C ALA A 229 19.23 15.47 -13.66
N VAL A 230 18.98 15.69 -12.38
CA VAL A 230 18.51 14.62 -11.50
C VAL A 230 17.05 14.28 -11.86
N ASP A 231 16.57 13.17 -11.34
CA ASP A 231 15.25 12.56 -11.58
C ASP A 231 14.74 12.21 -10.18
N ASP A 232 13.59 12.73 -9.74
CA ASP A 232 12.94 12.24 -8.52
C ASP A 232 11.51 11.70 -8.73
N ILE A 233 10.49 12.23 -8.04
CA ILE A 233 9.08 11.81 -8.10
C ILE A 233 8.11 12.98 -7.79
N LEU A 234 8.57 14.24 -7.79
CA LEU A 234 7.82 15.42 -7.33
C LEU A 234 7.62 16.43 -8.47
N PRO A 235 6.37 16.80 -8.83
CA PRO A 235 6.11 17.73 -9.92
C PRO A 235 6.47 19.19 -9.54
N GLU A 236 7.69 19.61 -9.89
CA GLU A 236 8.29 20.88 -9.48
C GLU A 236 8.17 22.05 -10.48
N GLN A 237 8.26 23.29 -9.97
CA GLN A 237 8.25 24.48 -10.84
C GLN A 237 9.54 24.61 -11.65
N LYS A 238 9.40 24.71 -12.99
CA LYS A 238 10.50 24.91 -13.95
C LYS A 238 11.69 25.76 -13.44
N GLU A 239 12.75 25.05 -13.10
CA GLU A 239 13.98 25.54 -12.49
C GLU A 239 14.97 26.20 -13.48
N PHE A 240 15.97 26.93 -12.95
CA PHE A 240 17.15 27.32 -13.74
C PHE A 240 18.43 27.56 -12.93
N PHE A 241 19.56 27.43 -13.62
CA PHE A 241 20.88 27.89 -13.17
C PHE A 241 21.69 28.46 -14.36
N ARG A 242 22.96 28.81 -14.16
CA ARG A 242 23.90 29.20 -15.23
C ARG A 242 25.22 28.48 -15.09
N ILE A 243 25.89 28.28 -16.23
CA ILE A 243 27.28 27.83 -16.28
C ILE A 243 28.14 28.97 -16.80
N ARG A 244 29.31 29.16 -16.20
CA ARG A 244 30.32 30.13 -16.62
C ARG A 244 31.62 29.42 -17.01
N VAL A 245 32.20 29.82 -18.15
CA VAL A 245 33.55 29.46 -18.58
C VAL A 245 34.51 30.61 -18.23
N SER A 246 35.69 30.26 -17.74
CA SER A 246 36.78 31.20 -17.42
C SER A 246 38.14 30.55 -17.68
N SER A 247 39.13 31.32 -18.12
CA SER A 247 40.53 30.86 -18.17
C SER A 247 41.39 31.71 -17.24
N SER A 248 42.52 31.15 -16.80
CA SER A 248 43.62 31.88 -16.18
C SER A 248 44.68 32.33 -17.19
N ASP A 249 44.60 31.90 -18.44
CA ASP A 249 45.42 32.42 -19.53
C ASP A 249 44.82 33.75 -20.04
N ASN A 250 45.65 34.80 -20.10
CA ASN A 250 45.27 36.12 -20.59
C ASN A 250 45.11 36.16 -22.12
N LEU A 251 45.61 35.14 -22.81
CA LEU A 251 45.64 35.02 -24.27
C LEU A 251 44.36 34.35 -24.82
N VAL A 252 43.47 33.93 -23.92
CA VAL A 252 42.15 33.35 -24.22
C VAL A 252 41.08 34.43 -24.11
N ASN A 253 40.33 34.66 -25.18
CA ASN A 253 39.27 35.66 -25.26
C ASN A 253 37.89 34.99 -25.19
N ILE A 254 37.23 35.06 -24.03
CA ILE A 254 35.96 34.35 -23.82
C ILE A 254 34.78 35.26 -24.16
N GLN A 255 34.29 35.14 -25.40
CA GLN A 255 33.03 35.74 -25.83
C GLN A 255 31.85 34.95 -25.24
N HIS A 256 30.77 35.63 -24.85
CA HIS A 256 29.59 35.01 -24.24
C HIS A 256 29.89 34.04 -23.06
N SER A 257 30.77 34.42 -22.12
CA SER A 257 31.27 33.56 -21.03
C SER A 257 30.24 32.84 -20.12
N THR A 258 28.92 33.08 -20.27
CA THR A 258 27.86 32.45 -19.47
C THR A 258 26.69 31.96 -20.32
N VAL A 259 26.22 30.75 -20.03
CA VAL A 259 25.00 30.15 -20.62
C VAL A 259 23.95 29.90 -19.53
N LYS A 260 22.65 30.03 -19.86
CA LYS A 260 21.55 29.70 -18.95
C LYS A 260 20.96 28.31 -19.27
N ILE A 261 20.84 27.46 -18.26
CA ILE A 261 20.20 26.15 -18.37
C ILE A 261 18.87 26.23 -17.61
N TYR A 262 17.82 25.68 -18.21
CA TYR A 262 16.56 25.38 -17.53
C TYR A 262 16.46 23.88 -17.33
N ILE A 263 16.04 23.47 -16.14
CA ILE A 263 15.56 22.10 -15.89
C ILE A 263 14.04 22.15 -16.06
N THR A 264 13.45 21.05 -16.55
CA THR A 264 12.00 20.85 -16.55
C THR A 264 11.65 19.52 -15.90
N ASP A 265 10.89 19.62 -14.82
CA ASP A 265 9.99 18.60 -14.30
C ASP A 265 9.45 17.66 -15.41
N ASN A 266 9.50 16.36 -15.12
CA ASN A 266 8.98 15.30 -15.98
C ASN A 266 7.82 14.51 -15.32
N ASP A 267 7.48 14.83 -14.07
CA ASP A 267 6.52 14.08 -13.27
C ASP A 267 5.08 14.59 -13.48
N PRO A 268 4.11 13.67 -13.58
CA PRO A 268 2.71 14.07 -13.68
C PRO A 268 2.09 14.25 -12.29
N VAL A 269 1.32 15.31 -12.12
CA VAL A 269 0.32 15.41 -11.05
C VAL A 269 -0.78 14.38 -11.31
N ARG A 270 -1.10 13.56 -10.30
CA ARG A 270 -2.03 12.42 -10.42
C ARG A 270 -3.31 12.72 -9.66
N PHE A 271 -4.44 12.50 -10.31
CA PHE A 271 -5.75 12.58 -9.67
C PHE A 271 -6.45 11.23 -9.64
N SER A 272 -7.06 10.90 -8.50
CA SER A 272 -7.90 9.72 -8.33
C SER A 272 -9.25 10.09 -7.73
N LEU A 273 -10.32 9.45 -8.23
CA LEU A 273 -11.61 9.43 -7.55
C LEU A 273 -11.50 8.57 -6.27
N ALA A 274 -11.98 9.10 -5.15
CA ALA A 274 -12.13 8.31 -3.91
C ALA A 274 -13.18 7.19 -4.08
N GLN A 275 -14.22 7.45 -4.89
CA GLN A 275 -15.31 6.54 -5.23
C GLN A 275 -15.73 6.79 -6.69
N SER A 276 -16.03 5.73 -7.45
CA SER A 276 -16.53 5.82 -8.83
C SER A 276 -18.05 5.68 -8.94
N VAL A 277 -18.73 5.41 -7.83
CA VAL A 277 -20.19 5.33 -7.73
C VAL A 277 -20.60 6.04 -6.44
N TYR A 278 -21.54 6.96 -6.53
CA TYR A 278 -22.19 7.61 -5.39
C TYR A 278 -23.67 7.22 -5.40
N VAL A 279 -24.27 7.14 -4.21
CA VAL A 279 -25.70 6.85 -4.05
C VAL A 279 -26.30 7.98 -3.23
N VAL A 280 -27.42 8.55 -3.72
CA VAL A 280 -28.16 9.64 -3.07
C VAL A 280 -29.65 9.37 -3.17
N GLU A 281 -30.40 9.76 -2.14
CA GLU A 281 -31.86 9.86 -2.21
C GLU A 281 -32.24 11.15 -2.97
N GLU A 282 -33.42 11.18 -3.59
CA GLU A 282 -34.00 12.43 -4.10
C GLU A 282 -34.06 13.52 -3.01
N GLY A 283 -33.71 14.75 -3.37
CA GLY A 283 -33.56 15.89 -2.47
C GLY A 283 -32.19 16.01 -1.78
N GLU A 284 -31.29 15.02 -1.89
CA GLU A 284 -29.90 15.13 -1.41
C GLU A 284 -28.93 15.67 -2.49
N THR A 285 -27.62 15.67 -2.19
CA THR A 285 -26.59 16.19 -3.10
C THR A 285 -25.28 15.40 -2.97
N ALA A 286 -24.86 14.79 -4.08
CA ALA A 286 -23.60 14.07 -4.17
C ALA A 286 -22.43 15.05 -4.34
N ARG A 287 -21.57 15.17 -3.32
CA ARG A 287 -20.28 15.86 -3.41
C ARG A 287 -19.23 14.89 -3.94
N VAL A 288 -18.94 14.95 -5.23
CA VAL A 288 -17.94 14.11 -5.91
C VAL A 288 -16.58 14.80 -5.89
N CYS A 289 -15.53 14.08 -5.50
CA CYS A 289 -14.18 14.64 -5.39
C CYS A 289 -13.09 13.83 -6.11
N LEU A 290 -12.20 14.56 -6.79
CA LEU A 290 -10.90 14.10 -7.26
C LEU A 290 -9.83 14.51 -6.25
N GLU A 291 -9.14 13.53 -5.68
CA GLU A 291 -8.01 13.73 -4.75
C GLU A 291 -6.69 13.74 -5.54
N ALA A 292 -5.81 14.71 -5.26
CA ALA A 292 -4.43 14.68 -5.73
C ALA A 292 -3.59 13.69 -4.90
N ALA A 293 -2.72 12.90 -5.54
CA ALA A 293 -1.92 11.90 -4.85
C ALA A 293 -0.62 12.47 -4.21
N GLU A 294 -0.15 13.61 -4.71
CA GLU A 294 1.09 14.26 -4.29
C GLU A 294 0.87 15.12 -3.04
N ASN A 295 1.89 15.23 -2.17
CA ASN A 295 1.76 15.83 -0.82
C ASN A 295 2.41 17.23 -0.67
N ASP A 296 3.09 17.74 -1.70
CA ASP A 296 3.83 19.02 -1.67
C ASP A 296 3.63 19.81 -2.99
N LEU A 297 2.41 19.81 -3.53
CA LEU A 297 2.06 20.55 -4.75
C LEU A 297 2.10 22.08 -4.54
N PRO A 298 2.73 22.87 -5.44
CA PRO A 298 2.55 24.31 -5.45
C PRO A 298 1.11 24.69 -5.84
N LEU A 299 0.72 25.95 -5.60
CA LEU A 299 -0.63 26.43 -5.93
C LEU A 299 -0.86 26.48 -7.46
N ILE A 300 -1.55 25.47 -7.98
CA ILE A 300 -1.94 25.30 -9.37
C ILE A 300 -3.44 25.57 -9.49
N ARG A 301 -3.86 26.15 -10.62
CA ARG A 301 -5.29 26.19 -10.97
C ARG A 301 -5.62 25.09 -11.96
N PHE A 302 -6.74 24.43 -11.70
CA PHE A 302 -7.31 23.41 -12.55
C PHE A 302 -8.72 23.83 -12.98
N HIS A 303 -9.05 23.48 -14.21
CA HIS A 303 -10.37 23.65 -14.78
C HIS A 303 -10.96 22.25 -15.01
N LEU A 304 -12.05 21.96 -14.31
CA LEU A 304 -12.82 20.73 -14.41
C LEU A 304 -14.04 21.00 -15.28
N ILE A 305 -14.20 20.19 -16.31
CA ILE A 305 -15.42 20.11 -17.12
C ILE A 305 -16.08 18.77 -16.78
N VAL A 306 -17.35 18.84 -16.40
CA VAL A 306 -18.19 17.67 -16.13
C VAL A 306 -19.08 17.47 -17.35
N LEU A 307 -18.84 16.37 -18.07
CA LEU A 307 -19.66 16.00 -19.23
C LEU A 307 -20.64 14.90 -18.83
N ASP A 308 -21.92 15.20 -18.97
CA ASP A 308 -22.97 14.19 -19.02
C ASP A 308 -22.73 13.22 -20.21
N LEU A 309 -22.78 11.91 -19.94
CA LEU A 309 -22.78 10.85 -20.96
C LEU A 309 -24.17 10.21 -21.18
N GLY A 310 -25.13 10.54 -20.33
CA GLY A 310 -26.48 9.99 -20.25
C GLY A 310 -26.56 8.60 -19.61
N GLY A 311 -27.68 8.33 -18.97
CA GLY A 311 -28.01 7.05 -18.34
C GLY A 311 -29.49 6.73 -18.48
N ASN A 312 -30.14 6.45 -17.35
CA ASN A 312 -31.60 6.33 -17.27
C ASN A 312 -32.27 7.64 -16.85
N ALA A 313 -31.59 8.43 -16.02
CA ALA A 313 -32.09 9.71 -15.53
C ALA A 313 -32.20 10.72 -16.67
N THR A 314 -32.95 11.80 -16.43
CA THR A 314 -33.15 12.88 -17.38
C THR A 314 -32.82 14.24 -16.77
N GLY A 315 -32.80 15.28 -17.61
CA GLY A 315 -32.56 16.66 -17.18
C GLY A 315 -33.69 17.30 -16.35
N GLY A 316 -34.65 16.51 -15.84
CA GLY A 316 -35.57 16.91 -14.78
C GLY A 316 -35.06 16.55 -13.37
N ASP A 317 -34.16 15.57 -13.28
CA ASP A 317 -34.15 14.65 -12.12
C ASP A 317 -32.84 14.82 -11.30
N TYR A 318 -31.85 15.48 -11.90
CA TYR A 318 -30.67 16.03 -11.22
C TYR A 318 -30.33 17.45 -11.70
N ALA A 319 -29.44 18.12 -10.96
CA ALA A 319 -28.83 19.39 -11.35
C ALA A 319 -27.33 19.37 -11.06
N VAL A 320 -26.51 19.72 -12.06
CA VAL A 320 -25.04 19.78 -11.99
C VAL A 320 -24.51 21.04 -12.68
N ASP A 321 -23.42 21.58 -12.15
CA ASP A 321 -22.67 22.69 -12.76
C ASP A 321 -21.53 22.15 -13.63
N SER A 322 -21.65 22.31 -14.95
CA SER A 322 -20.81 21.59 -15.93
C SER A 322 -19.39 22.13 -16.11
N GLU A 323 -19.10 23.36 -15.65
CA GLU A 323 -17.78 23.99 -15.81
C GLU A 323 -17.31 24.66 -14.51
N GLN A 324 -16.30 24.10 -13.85
CA GLN A 324 -15.79 24.61 -12.58
C GLN A 324 -14.28 24.94 -12.64
N TYR A 325 -13.87 25.88 -11.78
CA TYR A 325 -12.49 26.36 -11.65
C TYR A 325 -12.03 26.24 -10.20
N HIS A 326 -11.03 25.41 -9.96
CA HIS A 326 -10.49 25.15 -8.63
C HIS A 326 -9.02 25.58 -8.55
N ALA A 327 -8.61 26.04 -7.37
CA ALA A 327 -7.21 26.22 -7.01
C ALA A 327 -6.84 25.13 -5.99
N VAL A 328 -5.77 24.39 -6.27
CA VAL A 328 -5.25 23.30 -5.43
C VAL A 328 -3.81 23.66 -5.10
N GLY A 329 -3.45 23.70 -3.82
CA GLY A 329 -2.11 24.15 -3.43
C GLY A 329 -1.72 23.75 -2.02
N ILE A 330 -0.83 22.79 -1.93
CA ILE A 330 -0.36 22.20 -0.67
C ILE A 330 0.78 23.04 -0.12
N SER A 331 0.44 24.25 0.31
CA SER A 331 1.35 25.16 0.99
C SER A 331 0.91 25.42 2.42
N SER A 332 1.84 25.84 3.28
CA SER A 332 1.66 25.97 4.73
C SER A 332 0.55 26.93 5.23
N SER A 333 -0.21 27.57 4.35
CA SER A 333 -1.38 28.39 4.64
C SER A 333 -2.72 27.83 4.14
N SER A 334 -2.74 26.58 3.62
CA SER A 334 -3.88 25.76 3.15
C SER A 334 -4.73 26.29 1.98
N GLU A 335 -5.01 25.40 1.01
CA GLU A 335 -6.32 25.25 0.35
C GLU A 335 -6.34 23.90 -0.40
N SER A 336 -7.27 23.00 0.01
CA SER A 336 -7.69 21.69 -0.56
C SER A 336 -6.68 20.78 -1.30
N HIS A 337 -6.62 19.48 -0.92
CA HIS A 337 -6.10 18.40 -1.78
C HIS A 337 -7.15 17.88 -2.80
N GLU A 338 -8.41 18.32 -2.65
CA GLU A 338 -9.57 17.83 -3.39
C GLU A 338 -10.04 18.89 -4.40
N ILE A 339 -10.36 18.45 -5.62
CA ILE A 339 -11.20 19.18 -6.59
C ILE A 339 -12.57 18.51 -6.55
N CYS A 340 -13.62 19.25 -6.18
CA CYS A 340 -14.95 18.66 -6.03
C CYS A 340 -16.01 19.42 -6.81
N PHE A 341 -17.03 18.70 -7.25
CA PHE A 341 -18.26 19.27 -7.78
C PHE A 341 -19.46 18.64 -7.06
N GLU A 342 -20.64 19.25 -7.24
CA GLU A 342 -21.87 18.84 -6.56
C GLU A 342 -22.93 18.50 -7.62
N VAL A 343 -23.58 17.34 -7.46
CA VAL A 343 -24.75 16.92 -8.23
C VAL A 343 -25.92 16.84 -7.26
N ALA A 344 -26.89 17.75 -7.36
CA ALA A 344 -28.12 17.67 -6.59
C ALA A 344 -29.08 16.68 -7.26
N ALA A 345 -29.66 15.76 -6.50
CA ALA A 345 -30.83 15.02 -6.94
C ALA A 345 -32.06 15.90 -6.69
N ASN A 346 -32.90 16.09 -7.71
CA ASN A 346 -34.12 16.89 -7.54
C ASN A 346 -35.16 16.07 -6.79
N ASP A 347 -35.98 16.73 -5.97
CA ASP A 347 -37.05 16.13 -5.16
C ASP A 347 -38.37 16.30 -5.91
N ASP A 348 -38.93 15.20 -6.42
CA ASP A 348 -40.14 15.19 -7.27
C ASP A 348 -41.39 14.71 -6.46
N ALA A 349 -42.33 13.98 -7.09
CA ALA A 349 -43.49 13.33 -6.48
C ALA A 349 -44.05 12.25 -7.44
N VAL A 350 -43.16 11.57 -8.16
CA VAL A 350 -43.44 10.50 -9.12
C VAL A 350 -42.44 9.38 -8.90
N SER A 351 -42.91 8.22 -8.44
CA SER A 351 -42.08 7.02 -8.42
C SER A 351 -41.70 6.57 -9.84
N GLU A 352 -40.46 6.83 -10.24
CA GLU A 352 -39.86 6.40 -11.51
C GLU A 352 -38.85 5.24 -11.34
N GLY A 353 -38.47 4.93 -10.08
CA GLY A 353 -37.55 3.86 -9.68
C GLY A 353 -36.08 4.28 -9.61
N THR A 354 -35.21 3.39 -9.11
CA THR A 354 -33.77 3.69 -9.00
C THR A 354 -33.14 4.01 -10.35
N GLU A 355 -32.62 5.23 -10.48
CA GLU A 355 -31.95 5.72 -11.67
C GLU A 355 -30.42 5.68 -11.53
N ILE A 356 -29.73 5.76 -12.67
CA ILE A 356 -28.27 5.87 -12.73
C ILE A 356 -27.90 6.82 -13.85
N GLU A 357 -27.05 7.80 -13.56
CA GLU A 357 -26.47 8.74 -14.53
C GLU A 357 -24.93 8.70 -14.48
N THR A 358 -24.28 8.67 -15.64
CA THR A 358 -22.81 8.58 -15.75
C THR A 358 -22.21 9.90 -16.23
N PHE A 359 -21.32 10.51 -15.44
CA PHE A 359 -20.58 11.71 -15.82
C PHE A 359 -19.11 11.37 -16.15
N GLN A 360 -18.58 11.95 -17.23
CA GLN A 360 -17.15 11.96 -17.55
C GLN A 360 -16.47 13.24 -17.05
N LEU A 361 -15.35 13.07 -16.35
CA LEU A 361 -14.57 14.18 -15.79
C LEU A 361 -13.38 14.50 -16.69
N LEU A 362 -13.32 15.74 -17.19
CA LEU A 362 -12.20 16.25 -17.99
C LEU A 362 -11.48 17.36 -17.21
N LEU A 363 -10.25 17.08 -16.78
CA LEU A 363 -9.42 18.01 -16.02
C LEU A 363 -8.33 18.65 -16.91
N SER A 364 -8.08 19.94 -16.73
CA SER A 364 -7.08 20.71 -17.48
C SER A 364 -6.45 21.83 -16.63
N THR A 365 -5.37 22.46 -17.10
CA THR A 365 -4.72 23.60 -16.43
C THR A 365 -4.15 24.60 -17.43
N ASP A 366 -4.03 25.88 -17.05
CA ASP A 366 -3.30 26.93 -17.78
C ASP A 366 -1.78 26.89 -17.52
N VAL A 367 -1.31 26.05 -16.58
CA VAL A 367 0.07 26.02 -16.10
C VAL A 367 0.96 25.13 -16.98
N SER A 368 1.67 25.75 -17.93
CA SER A 368 2.44 25.07 -18.99
C SER A 368 3.71 24.29 -18.57
N TRP A 369 3.89 24.03 -17.28
CA TRP A 369 4.95 23.14 -16.78
C TRP A 369 4.37 21.88 -16.10
N VAL A 370 3.12 21.92 -15.64
CA VAL A 370 2.44 20.78 -15.03
C VAL A 370 2.10 19.75 -16.09
N MET A 371 2.53 18.50 -15.90
CA MET A 371 1.95 17.36 -16.60
C MET A 371 0.80 16.76 -15.77
N LEU A 372 -0.23 16.27 -16.45
CA LEU A 372 -1.42 15.67 -15.84
C LEU A 372 -1.53 14.20 -16.26
N ASP A 373 -1.52 13.29 -15.29
CA ASP A 373 -1.87 11.87 -15.50
C ASP A 373 -3.22 11.61 -14.85
N VAL A 374 -4.26 11.87 -15.65
CA VAL A 374 -5.67 11.64 -15.30
C VAL A 374 -6.14 10.41 -16.06
N PRO A 375 -6.83 9.44 -15.41
CA PRO A 375 -7.33 8.26 -16.11
C PRO A 375 -8.22 8.64 -17.29
N ARG A 376 -7.92 8.11 -18.48
CA ARG A 376 -8.55 8.52 -19.76
C ARG A 376 -10.06 8.32 -19.82
N GLU A 377 -10.57 7.46 -18.95
CA GLU A 377 -11.98 7.09 -18.80
C GLU A 377 -12.40 7.32 -17.34
N THR A 378 -12.03 8.49 -16.78
CA THR A 378 -12.51 8.91 -15.44
C THR A 378 -14.00 9.23 -15.53
N THR A 379 -14.82 8.22 -15.30
CA THR A 379 -16.27 8.33 -15.15
C THR A 379 -16.70 8.12 -13.70
N VAL A 380 -17.82 8.72 -13.34
CA VAL A 380 -18.49 8.54 -12.05
C VAL A 380 -19.98 8.32 -12.29
N ASP A 381 -20.52 7.29 -11.67
CA ASP A 381 -21.95 6.99 -11.69
C ASP A 381 -22.61 7.62 -10.46
N ILE A 382 -23.71 8.35 -10.67
CA ILE A 382 -24.61 8.80 -9.61
C ILE A 382 -25.84 7.92 -9.68
N VAL A 383 -26.08 7.14 -8.62
CA VAL A 383 -27.30 6.36 -8.42
C VAL A 383 -28.28 7.22 -7.64
N ILE A 384 -29.43 7.53 -8.25
CA ILE A 384 -30.50 8.29 -7.62
C ILE A 384 -31.54 7.28 -7.12
N LEU A 385 -31.86 7.35 -5.84
CA LEU A 385 -32.90 6.55 -5.21
C LEU A 385 -34.20 7.35 -5.17
N ASP A 386 -35.18 6.86 -5.94
CA ASP A 386 -36.61 7.18 -5.86
C ASP A 386 -37.05 7.10 -4.40
N ASN A 387 -37.32 8.27 -3.80
CA ASN A 387 -37.69 8.37 -2.39
C ASN A 387 -39.18 8.06 -2.15
N ASP A 388 -39.96 7.84 -3.21
CA ASP A 388 -41.42 7.84 -3.25
C ASP A 388 -42.02 6.41 -3.16
N VAL A 389 -41.22 5.36 -3.33
CA VAL A 389 -41.62 3.95 -3.14
C VAL A 389 -41.74 3.58 -1.66
N VAL A 390 -42.89 3.02 -1.27
CA VAL A 390 -43.11 2.50 0.10
C VAL A 390 -42.80 1.00 0.17
N GLU A 391 -41.71 0.62 0.82
CA GLU A 391 -41.40 -0.77 1.14
C GLU A 391 -42.08 -1.22 2.45
N VAL A 392 -42.64 -2.43 2.45
CA VAL A 392 -43.25 -3.06 3.64
C VAL A 392 -42.78 -4.50 3.82
N GLU A 393 -42.27 -4.80 5.02
CA GLU A 393 -41.81 -6.14 5.43
C GLU A 393 -42.38 -6.53 6.81
N PHE A 394 -42.46 -7.83 7.11
CA PHE A 394 -42.75 -8.35 8.45
C PHE A 394 -41.47 -8.40 9.31
N GLU A 395 -41.52 -7.94 10.56
CA GLU A 395 -40.38 -7.99 11.50
C GLU A 395 -39.79 -9.41 11.72
N GLN A 396 -40.52 -10.47 11.38
CA GLN A 396 -40.12 -11.86 11.55
C GLN A 396 -40.65 -12.71 10.39
N SER A 397 -39.81 -13.55 9.79
CA SER A 397 -40.20 -14.46 8.70
C SER A 397 -41.04 -15.66 9.15
N VAL A 398 -40.99 -16.01 10.45
CA VAL A 398 -41.84 -17.02 11.09
C VAL A 398 -42.19 -16.55 12.50
N TYR A 399 -43.48 -16.50 12.81
CA TYR A 399 -44.00 -16.22 14.14
C TYR A 399 -44.41 -17.51 14.85
N PHE A 400 -44.39 -17.52 16.19
CA PHE A 400 -44.93 -18.64 16.97
C PHE A 400 -45.70 -18.15 18.21
N LYS A 401 -46.70 -18.95 18.61
CA LYS A 401 -47.54 -18.64 19.76
C LYS A 401 -47.88 -19.92 20.52
N THR A 402 -47.59 -19.95 21.81
CA THR A 402 -48.17 -20.95 22.72
C THR A 402 -49.56 -20.50 23.15
N GLU A 403 -50.48 -21.44 23.21
CA GLU A 403 -51.85 -21.25 23.69
C GLU A 403 -51.88 -20.96 25.21
N GLY A 404 -53.05 -20.62 25.73
CA GLY A 404 -53.23 -20.28 27.15
C GLY A 404 -53.63 -18.82 27.43
N VAL A 405 -53.36 -18.44 28.68
CA VAL A 405 -53.84 -17.21 29.37
C VAL A 405 -53.64 -15.89 28.63
N TYR A 406 -52.71 -15.81 27.67
CA TYR A 406 -52.44 -14.60 26.88
C TYR A 406 -52.75 -14.86 25.39
N PRO A 407 -54.02 -14.73 24.94
CA PRO A 407 -54.44 -15.23 23.62
C PRO A 407 -53.89 -14.42 22.43
N TYR A 408 -53.45 -13.17 22.63
CA TYR A 408 -53.05 -12.31 21.52
C TYR A 408 -51.61 -12.56 21.03
N LEU A 409 -51.45 -12.71 19.72
CA LEU A 409 -50.19 -12.68 18.98
C LEU A 409 -50.07 -11.32 18.29
N SER A 410 -48.96 -10.62 18.54
CA SER A 410 -48.60 -9.38 17.84
C SER A 410 -47.80 -9.72 16.60
N LEU A 411 -48.30 -9.33 15.42
CA LEU A 411 -47.61 -9.41 14.14
C LEU A 411 -47.31 -7.98 13.69
N CYS A 412 -46.02 -7.65 13.56
CA CYS A 412 -45.58 -6.29 13.27
C CYS A 412 -44.96 -6.20 11.87
N LEU A 413 -45.32 -5.11 11.18
CA LEU A 413 -44.81 -4.71 9.87
C LEU A 413 -43.93 -3.46 10.06
N THR A 414 -42.77 -3.45 9.41
CA THR A 414 -41.93 -2.26 9.23
C THR A 414 -42.26 -1.58 7.91
N VAL A 415 -42.21 -0.25 7.89
CA VAL A 415 -42.44 0.61 6.72
C VAL A 415 -41.19 1.45 6.49
N SER A 416 -40.76 1.58 5.24
CA SER A 416 -39.61 2.39 4.81
C SER A 416 -39.86 3.00 3.43
N GLY A 417 -39.17 4.10 3.11
CA GLY A 417 -39.46 4.95 1.95
C GLY A 417 -40.44 6.09 2.27
N GLY A 418 -40.79 6.90 1.27
CA GLY A 418 -41.54 8.14 1.40
C GLY A 418 -43.01 7.94 1.76
N VAL A 419 -43.46 8.56 2.86
CA VAL A 419 -44.83 8.34 3.41
C VAL A 419 -45.74 9.58 3.27
N ASP A 420 -45.28 10.66 2.63
CA ASP A 420 -46.05 11.91 2.45
C ASP A 420 -47.11 11.85 1.31
N HIS A 421 -47.37 10.64 0.79
CA HIS A 421 -48.44 10.34 -0.16
C HIS A 421 -49.83 10.69 0.37
N HIS A 422 -50.57 11.53 -0.37
CA HIS A 422 -51.92 11.96 0.01
C HIS A 422 -52.96 11.64 -1.10
N PRO A 423 -53.88 10.67 -0.90
CA PRO A 423 -54.17 9.92 0.33
C PRO A 423 -53.10 8.86 0.69
N PRO A 424 -52.93 8.55 1.99
CA PRO A 424 -51.96 7.56 2.44
C PRO A 424 -52.30 6.18 1.86
N PRO A 425 -51.30 5.41 1.40
CA PRO A 425 -51.53 4.13 0.77
C PRO A 425 -51.97 3.08 1.82
N SER A 426 -52.75 2.07 1.40
CA SER A 426 -53.48 1.18 2.31
C SER A 426 -53.23 -0.30 2.06
N LEU A 427 -53.21 -1.09 3.12
CA LEU A 427 -52.99 -2.53 3.11
C LEU A 427 -54.15 -3.32 3.70
N THR A 428 -54.23 -4.60 3.33
CA THR A 428 -55.15 -5.57 3.95
C THR A 428 -54.37 -6.78 4.49
N ILE A 429 -54.55 -7.11 5.77
CA ILE A 429 -54.02 -8.34 6.40
C ILE A 429 -55.10 -9.43 6.35
N ASN A 430 -54.74 -10.57 5.75
CA ASN A 430 -55.58 -11.75 5.56
C ASN A 430 -54.95 -12.99 6.22
N THR A 431 -55.76 -13.86 6.83
CA THR A 431 -55.30 -15.15 7.41
C THR A 431 -55.75 -16.35 6.59
N ASN A 432 -54.84 -17.28 6.30
CA ASN A 432 -55.11 -18.51 5.55
C ASN A 432 -54.81 -19.76 6.40
N SER A 433 -55.81 -20.61 6.63
CA SER A 433 -55.66 -21.89 7.36
C SER A 433 -54.72 -22.87 6.65
N ARG A 434 -53.92 -23.63 7.42
CA ARG A 434 -53.19 -24.81 6.91
C ARG A 434 -53.57 -26.09 7.66
N THR A 435 -52.96 -26.33 8.82
CA THR A 435 -53.43 -27.37 9.75
C THR A 435 -54.35 -26.73 10.79
N ALA A 436 -53.95 -25.58 11.34
CA ALA A 436 -54.82 -24.74 12.14
C ALA A 436 -55.97 -24.20 11.29
N VAL A 437 -57.17 -24.33 11.83
CA VAL A 437 -58.47 -24.01 11.24
C VAL A 437 -59.00 -22.71 11.83
N GLY A 438 -59.19 -21.71 10.95
CA GLY A 438 -59.80 -20.45 11.32
C GLY A 438 -61.16 -20.62 12.01
N ALA A 439 -61.35 -19.90 13.12
CA ALA A 439 -62.46 -19.96 14.07
C ALA A 439 -62.57 -21.24 14.93
N SER A 440 -61.60 -22.16 14.84
CA SER A 440 -61.35 -23.19 15.85
C SER A 440 -60.19 -22.75 16.74
N ASP A 441 -59.03 -22.48 16.14
CA ASP A 441 -57.74 -22.40 16.85
C ASP A 441 -57.15 -20.97 16.80
N TYR A 442 -57.58 -20.16 15.83
CA TYR A 442 -57.34 -18.72 15.78
C TYR A 442 -58.52 -17.93 15.19
N GLU A 443 -58.62 -16.65 15.54
CA GLU A 443 -59.63 -15.71 15.04
C GLU A 443 -59.23 -15.21 13.63
N PRO A 444 -60.00 -15.52 12.56
CA PRO A 444 -59.62 -15.16 11.20
C PRO A 444 -59.67 -13.65 10.96
N SER A 445 -58.67 -13.12 10.25
CA SER A 445 -58.58 -11.70 9.92
C SER A 445 -58.71 -11.48 8.41
N ASN A 446 -59.41 -10.40 8.08
CA ASN A 446 -59.42 -9.69 6.81
C ASN A 446 -59.59 -8.22 7.18
N HIS A 447 -58.46 -7.56 7.46
CA HIS A 447 -58.41 -6.26 8.13
C HIS A 447 -57.67 -5.24 7.26
N TRP A 448 -58.40 -4.23 6.79
CA TRP A 448 -57.89 -3.11 6.02
C TRP A 448 -57.44 -1.97 6.94
N PHE A 449 -56.32 -1.33 6.61
CA PHE A 449 -55.76 -0.18 7.33
C PHE A 449 -54.93 0.73 6.42
N GLU A 450 -54.84 2.00 6.79
CA GLU A 450 -53.94 3.00 6.18
C GLU A 450 -52.53 2.84 6.76
N LEU A 451 -51.48 2.94 5.94
CA LEU A 451 -50.09 2.77 6.40
C LEU A 451 -49.65 3.94 7.31
N PRO A 452 -49.05 3.65 8.48
CA PRO A 452 -48.42 4.67 9.34
C PRO A 452 -46.95 4.92 8.95
N GLU A 453 -46.42 6.07 9.36
CA GLU A 453 -45.06 6.59 9.10
C GLU A 453 -43.85 5.68 9.44
N SER A 454 -44.03 4.52 10.08
CA SER A 454 -42.88 3.68 10.48
C SER A 454 -43.18 2.19 10.69
N SER A 455 -44.29 1.84 11.33
CA SER A 455 -44.62 0.44 11.64
C SER A 455 -46.06 0.23 12.09
N TYR A 456 -46.60 -0.96 11.80
CA TYR A 456 -47.96 -1.36 12.17
C TYR A 456 -47.99 -2.74 12.82
N CYS A 457 -48.56 -2.86 14.02
CA CYS A 457 -48.65 -4.12 14.76
C CYS A 457 -50.10 -4.60 14.89
N HIS A 458 -50.47 -5.60 14.09
CA HIS A 458 -51.78 -6.26 14.14
C HIS A 458 -51.84 -7.29 15.27
N GLN A 459 -52.98 -7.36 15.97
CA GLN A 459 -53.21 -8.35 17.03
C GLN A 459 -54.14 -9.45 16.52
N LEU A 460 -53.60 -10.65 16.26
CA LEU A 460 -54.43 -11.84 16.06
C LEU A 460 -54.71 -12.52 17.40
N ARG A 461 -55.90 -13.10 17.52
CA ARG A 461 -56.27 -13.89 18.70
C ARG A 461 -56.11 -15.38 18.38
N ILE A 462 -55.27 -16.06 19.15
CA ILE A 462 -55.23 -17.53 19.23
C ILE A 462 -56.21 -17.98 20.32
N PHE A 463 -56.85 -19.13 20.14
CA PHE A 463 -57.75 -19.71 21.13
C PHE A 463 -56.98 -20.56 22.16
N ASP A 464 -57.72 -21.19 23.08
CA ASP A 464 -57.18 -21.89 24.25
C ASP A 464 -58.17 -22.99 24.65
N ASP A 465 -57.73 -24.25 24.56
CA ASP A 465 -58.55 -25.47 24.71
C ASP A 465 -57.86 -26.47 25.67
N PRO A 466 -58.62 -27.28 26.45
CA PRO A 466 -58.04 -28.29 27.33
C PRO A 466 -57.68 -29.65 26.67
N GLN A 467 -57.56 -29.73 25.34
CA GLN A 467 -57.07 -30.92 24.61
C GLN A 467 -55.56 -30.85 24.35
N PRO A 468 -54.82 -31.97 24.43
CA PRO A 468 -53.43 -32.04 24.00
C PRO A 468 -53.33 -32.27 22.49
N GLU A 469 -53.07 -31.21 21.73
CA GLU A 469 -53.09 -31.20 20.26
C GLU A 469 -51.67 -31.18 19.65
N PRO A 470 -51.49 -31.56 18.36
CA PRO A 470 -50.20 -31.41 17.68
C PRO A 470 -49.84 -29.94 17.47
N GLU A 471 -48.59 -29.66 17.10
CA GLU A 471 -48.20 -28.29 16.69
C GLU A 471 -48.82 -27.96 15.33
N GLU A 472 -49.45 -26.79 15.24
CA GLU A 472 -50.29 -26.40 14.11
C GLU A 472 -49.81 -25.13 13.43
N PHE A 473 -50.27 -24.90 12.20
CA PHE A 473 -49.80 -23.82 11.34
C PHE A 473 -50.93 -23.12 10.59
N PHE A 474 -50.82 -21.81 10.44
CA PHE A 474 -51.58 -20.99 9.48
C PHE A 474 -50.67 -19.89 8.90
N ASP A 475 -51.08 -19.25 7.81
CA ASP A 475 -50.34 -18.14 7.21
C ASP A 475 -51.05 -16.80 7.46
N VAL A 476 -50.27 -15.74 7.59
CA VAL A 476 -50.72 -14.34 7.60
C VAL A 476 -50.13 -13.66 6.36
N CYS A 477 -50.99 -13.14 5.50
CA CYS A 477 -50.61 -12.50 4.25
C CYS A 477 -51.03 -11.03 4.21
N VAL A 478 -50.26 -10.21 3.51
CA VAL A 478 -50.49 -8.78 3.28
C VAL A 478 -50.73 -8.55 1.79
N THR A 479 -51.73 -7.74 1.45
CA THR A 479 -52.08 -7.41 0.07
C THR A 479 -52.35 -5.91 -0.10
N THR A 480 -51.85 -5.33 -1.20
CA THR A 480 -52.06 -3.93 -1.62
C THR A 480 -52.89 -3.85 -2.91
N GLU A 481 -53.61 -2.74 -3.09
CA GLU A 481 -54.11 -2.31 -4.42
C GLU A 481 -53.37 -1.06 -4.93
N SER A 482 -52.47 -0.47 -4.13
CA SER A 482 -51.62 0.67 -4.54
C SER A 482 -50.38 0.18 -5.30
N PRO A 483 -50.03 0.78 -6.46
CA PRO A 483 -48.79 0.48 -7.16
C PRO A 483 -47.54 1.05 -6.45
N LEU A 484 -47.71 1.98 -5.51
CA LEU A 484 -46.63 2.64 -4.76
C LEU A 484 -46.11 1.80 -3.57
N ILE A 485 -46.74 0.66 -3.26
CA ILE A 485 -46.27 -0.22 -2.18
C ILE A 485 -45.58 -1.45 -2.76
N HIS A 486 -44.30 -1.63 -2.44
CA HIS A 486 -43.57 -2.89 -2.61
C HIS A 486 -43.67 -3.73 -1.31
N ILE A 487 -43.98 -5.02 -1.44
CA ILE A 487 -44.10 -5.95 -0.31
C ILE A 487 -43.04 -7.03 -0.47
N SER A 488 -41.99 -7.00 0.37
CA SER A 488 -40.86 -7.92 0.23
C SER A 488 -41.23 -9.38 0.50
N THR A 489 -42.21 -9.61 1.38
CA THR A 489 -42.71 -10.93 1.79
C THR A 489 -44.23 -10.91 1.91
N GLU A 490 -44.94 -11.39 0.88
CA GLU A 490 -46.42 -11.39 0.83
C GLU A 490 -47.08 -12.16 1.98
N CYS A 491 -46.47 -13.24 2.47
CA CYS A 491 -47.03 -14.14 3.48
C CYS A 491 -45.96 -14.67 4.45
N VAL A 492 -46.24 -14.62 5.75
CA VAL A 492 -45.45 -15.29 6.81
C VAL A 492 -46.25 -16.40 7.49
N GLN A 493 -45.54 -17.37 8.05
CA GLN A 493 -46.14 -18.50 8.76
C GLN A 493 -46.23 -18.23 10.26
N VAL A 494 -47.35 -18.60 10.87
CA VAL A 494 -47.57 -18.67 12.31
C VAL A 494 -47.63 -20.13 12.75
N ARG A 495 -46.85 -20.49 13.76
CA ARG A 495 -46.88 -21.80 14.44
C ARG A 495 -47.59 -21.70 15.79
N ILE A 496 -48.71 -22.41 15.94
CA ILE A 496 -49.41 -22.60 17.21
C ILE A 496 -48.78 -23.79 17.95
N VAL A 497 -48.61 -23.67 19.27
CA VAL A 497 -48.01 -24.68 20.14
C VAL A 497 -48.94 -24.97 21.32
N ASP A 498 -49.45 -26.20 21.37
CA ASP A 498 -50.23 -26.74 22.49
C ASP A 498 -49.55 -26.53 23.84
N ASN A 499 -50.33 -26.11 24.82
CA ASN A 499 -49.86 -25.89 26.20
C ASN A 499 -50.18 -27.08 27.15
N ASP A 500 -51.22 -27.87 26.84
CA ASP A 500 -51.86 -28.86 27.70
C ASP A 500 -51.29 -30.29 27.58
N THR A 501 -50.45 -30.59 26.59
CA THR A 501 -49.65 -31.84 26.51
C THR A 501 -49.06 -32.18 27.89
N PRO A 502 -49.35 -33.39 28.44
CA PRO A 502 -48.94 -33.77 29.78
C PRO A 502 -47.42 -33.96 29.89
N LYS A 503 -46.88 -33.68 31.09
CA LYS A 503 -45.45 -33.54 31.33
C LYS A 503 -45.03 -34.27 32.62
N VAL A 504 -44.10 -35.22 32.52
CA VAL A 504 -43.53 -35.97 33.67
C VAL A 504 -42.15 -35.43 34.03
N PHE A 505 -41.86 -35.34 35.33
CA PHE A 505 -40.61 -34.79 35.85
C PHE A 505 -40.25 -35.38 37.23
N TRP A 506 -38.97 -35.36 37.59
CA TRP A 506 -38.52 -35.71 38.94
C TRP A 506 -38.98 -34.66 39.97
N GLU A 507 -39.42 -35.10 41.16
CA GLU A 507 -39.81 -34.20 42.25
C GLU A 507 -38.63 -33.39 42.83
N ARG A 508 -37.39 -33.90 42.68
CA ARG A 508 -36.15 -33.26 43.09
C ARG A 508 -35.06 -33.53 42.05
N LEU A 509 -34.11 -32.61 41.93
CA LEU A 509 -32.90 -32.77 41.11
C LEU A 509 -31.83 -33.64 41.80
N GLN A 510 -31.93 -33.77 43.12
CA GLN A 510 -31.02 -34.52 43.96
C GLN A 510 -31.75 -35.09 45.18
N TYR A 511 -31.34 -36.30 45.56
CA TYR A 511 -31.70 -36.99 46.79
C TYR A 511 -30.42 -37.28 47.58
N THR A 512 -30.55 -37.49 48.88
CA THR A 512 -29.43 -37.84 49.76
C THR A 512 -29.93 -38.83 50.80
N VAL A 513 -29.12 -39.86 51.05
CA VAL A 513 -29.41 -41.00 51.92
C VAL A 513 -28.10 -41.42 52.58
N THR A 514 -28.18 -41.95 53.80
CA THR A 514 -27.04 -42.54 54.52
C THR A 514 -27.18 -44.06 54.51
N GLU A 515 -26.12 -44.88 54.41
CA GLU A 515 -26.32 -46.35 54.23
C GLU A 515 -27.19 -46.97 55.33
N GLY A 516 -27.01 -46.56 56.59
CA GLY A 516 -27.85 -46.97 57.73
C GLY A 516 -29.36 -46.65 57.64
N GLN A 517 -29.84 -46.04 56.54
CA GLN A 517 -31.27 -45.90 56.21
C GLN A 517 -31.78 -47.00 55.26
N GLY A 518 -30.90 -47.73 54.56
CA GLY A 518 -31.18 -48.91 53.73
C GLY A 518 -32.03 -48.71 52.46
N GLN A 519 -32.79 -47.61 52.34
CA GLN A 519 -33.57 -47.28 51.14
C GLN A 519 -33.74 -45.77 50.97
N VAL A 520 -33.84 -45.32 49.72
CA VAL A 520 -34.24 -43.94 49.38
C VAL A 520 -35.44 -43.90 48.43
N ALA A 521 -36.43 -43.09 48.79
CA ALA A 521 -37.65 -42.89 48.00
C ALA A 521 -37.44 -41.79 46.94
N VAL A 522 -37.27 -42.19 45.68
CA VAL A 522 -37.16 -41.29 44.52
C VAL A 522 -38.52 -41.14 43.85
N CYS A 523 -38.94 -39.91 43.58
CA CYS A 523 -40.31 -39.61 43.19
C CYS A 523 -40.40 -38.81 41.88
N ALA A 524 -41.39 -39.16 41.05
CA ALA A 524 -41.76 -38.44 39.83
C ALA A 524 -43.19 -37.89 39.93
N LYS A 525 -43.44 -36.79 39.22
CA LYS A 525 -44.72 -36.08 39.16
C LYS A 525 -45.22 -35.97 37.73
N LEU A 526 -46.54 -35.86 37.58
CA LEU A 526 -47.27 -35.63 36.34
C LEU A 526 -47.98 -34.27 36.40
N ARG A 527 -47.76 -33.42 35.40
CA ARG A 527 -48.55 -32.21 35.10
C ARG A 527 -49.36 -32.44 33.81
N GLY A 528 -50.45 -31.71 33.61
CA GLY A 528 -51.43 -31.98 32.55
C GLY A 528 -52.31 -33.20 32.88
N THR A 529 -53.04 -33.70 31.89
CA THR A 529 -53.95 -34.85 32.02
C THR A 529 -53.61 -35.90 30.95
N LEU A 530 -53.72 -37.19 31.29
CA LEU A 530 -53.45 -38.30 30.36
C LEU A 530 -54.78 -38.84 29.80
N GLY A 531 -54.80 -39.18 28.51
CA GLY A 531 -55.90 -39.93 27.89
C GLY A 531 -55.86 -41.42 28.24
N ASN A 532 -54.69 -42.07 28.08
CA ASN A 532 -54.47 -43.50 28.33
C ASN A 532 -53.45 -43.74 29.47
N GLU A 533 -53.08 -45.00 29.74
CA GLU A 533 -51.99 -45.32 30.68
C GLU A 533 -50.63 -45.02 30.03
N ALA A 534 -49.77 -44.29 30.75
CA ALA A 534 -48.40 -44.01 30.37
C ALA A 534 -47.40 -44.72 31.29
N GLN A 535 -46.40 -45.39 30.70
CA GLN A 535 -45.32 -46.04 31.43
C GLN A 535 -43.99 -45.34 31.16
N VAL A 536 -43.28 -44.97 32.23
CA VAL A 536 -41.98 -44.27 32.17
C VAL A 536 -40.96 -45.08 32.96
N ARG A 537 -39.90 -45.51 32.30
CA ARG A 537 -38.83 -46.33 32.88
C ARG A 537 -37.79 -45.45 33.58
N ILE A 538 -37.31 -45.92 34.72
CA ILE A 538 -36.11 -45.45 35.40
C ILE A 538 -34.95 -46.32 34.92
N THR A 539 -33.85 -45.71 34.49
CA THR A 539 -32.55 -46.37 34.34
C THR A 539 -31.55 -45.72 35.28
N ALA A 540 -30.77 -46.53 35.99
CA ALA A 540 -29.63 -46.05 36.77
C ALA A 540 -28.39 -45.89 35.87
N THR A 541 -27.39 -45.17 36.38
CA THR A 541 -26.07 -45.07 35.79
C THR A 541 -25.09 -44.77 36.91
N ASP A 542 -24.13 -45.67 37.08
CA ASP A 542 -23.03 -45.58 38.04
C ASP A 542 -22.19 -44.32 37.76
N ILE A 543 -21.70 -43.67 38.83
CA ILE A 543 -20.79 -42.51 38.72
C ILE A 543 -19.63 -42.64 39.70
N THR A 544 -19.94 -42.91 40.97
CA THR A 544 -18.97 -43.51 41.90
C THR A 544 -19.60 -44.75 42.54
N ALA A 545 -20.86 -44.65 42.96
CA ALA A 545 -21.68 -45.79 43.37
C ALA A 545 -21.96 -46.74 42.21
N ILE A 546 -21.82 -48.02 42.50
CA ILE A 546 -21.86 -49.18 41.61
C ILE A 546 -23.07 -50.04 41.97
N ASP A 547 -23.79 -50.55 40.95
CA ASP A 547 -24.92 -51.46 41.20
C ASP A 547 -24.45 -52.75 41.90
N SER A 548 -25.29 -53.25 42.79
CA SER A 548 -25.09 -54.45 43.61
C SER A 548 -24.01 -54.37 44.70
N TYR A 549 -23.15 -53.35 44.71
CA TYR A 549 -22.23 -53.06 45.83
C TYR A 549 -22.79 -51.99 46.76
N ASP A 550 -23.25 -50.86 46.22
CA ASP A 550 -23.59 -49.68 47.02
C ASP A 550 -25.09 -49.36 46.94
N TYR A 551 -25.74 -49.74 45.82
CA TYR A 551 -27.18 -49.62 45.62
C TYR A 551 -27.75 -50.76 44.78
N ILE A 552 -29.06 -51.00 44.90
CA ILE A 552 -29.81 -51.99 44.09
C ILE A 552 -31.17 -51.40 43.66
N ILE A 553 -31.56 -51.61 42.39
CA ILE A 553 -32.92 -51.27 41.91
C ILE A 553 -33.62 -52.49 41.31
N LYS A 554 -34.45 -53.14 42.14
CA LYS A 554 -35.29 -54.27 41.74
C LYS A 554 -36.18 -53.95 40.53
N GLU A 555 -36.45 -54.92 39.65
CA GLU A 555 -37.20 -54.71 38.41
C GLU A 555 -38.57 -54.04 38.61
N GLU A 556 -39.31 -54.42 39.65
CA GLU A 556 -40.62 -53.81 39.95
C GLU A 556 -40.53 -52.34 40.40
N GLN A 557 -39.34 -51.87 40.77
CA GLN A 557 -39.09 -50.46 41.07
C GLN A 557 -38.73 -49.62 39.83
N GLN A 558 -38.35 -50.24 38.70
CA GLN A 558 -37.80 -49.54 37.54
C GLN A 558 -38.84 -48.86 36.63
N VAL A 559 -40.15 -48.88 36.94
CA VAL A 559 -41.19 -48.28 36.08
C VAL A 559 -42.23 -47.48 36.88
N PHE A 560 -42.43 -46.22 36.50
CA PHE A 560 -43.59 -45.40 36.89
C PHE A 560 -44.77 -45.68 35.94
N VAL A 561 -46.00 -45.82 36.48
CA VAL A 561 -47.19 -46.23 35.71
C VAL A 561 -48.32 -45.23 35.96
N PHE A 562 -48.37 -44.16 35.17
CA PHE A 562 -49.36 -43.10 35.33
C PHE A 562 -50.65 -43.44 34.57
N ARG A 563 -51.78 -43.45 35.28
CA ARG A 563 -53.13 -43.59 34.71
C ARG A 563 -53.90 -42.26 34.82
N PRO A 564 -54.93 -42.02 34.00
CA PRO A 564 -55.74 -40.79 34.06
C PRO A 564 -56.30 -40.47 35.46
N LEU A 565 -56.65 -41.50 36.24
CA LEU A 565 -57.16 -41.40 37.62
C LEU A 565 -56.12 -41.81 38.70
N SER A 566 -54.84 -41.95 38.35
CA SER A 566 -53.77 -42.26 39.32
C SER A 566 -53.31 -41.02 40.09
N PRO A 567 -52.65 -41.18 41.25
CA PRO A 567 -51.97 -40.07 41.90
C PRO A 567 -50.92 -39.43 40.96
N LYS A 568 -51.03 -38.12 40.73
CA LYS A 568 -50.07 -37.33 39.92
C LYS A 568 -48.66 -37.18 40.55
N ARG A 569 -48.35 -38.00 41.57
CA ARG A 569 -47.04 -38.17 42.20
C ARG A 569 -46.87 -39.66 42.52
N GLN A 570 -45.80 -40.27 42.01
CA GLN A 570 -45.43 -41.65 42.33
C GLN A 570 -44.00 -41.69 42.85
N CYS A 571 -43.69 -42.68 43.68
CA CYS A 571 -42.34 -42.91 44.19
C CYS A 571 -41.93 -44.37 43.95
N ARG A 572 -40.63 -44.59 43.83
CA ARG A 572 -39.95 -45.88 43.76
C ARG A 572 -38.80 -45.87 44.74
N TYR A 573 -38.37 -47.05 45.16
CA TYR A 573 -37.30 -47.20 46.13
C TYR A 573 -36.04 -47.70 45.43
N VAL A 574 -34.93 -47.00 45.67
CA VAL A 574 -33.58 -47.54 45.47
C VAL A 574 -33.17 -48.12 46.81
N ASP A 575 -32.82 -49.41 46.85
CA ASP A 575 -32.20 -49.99 48.02
C ASP A 575 -30.75 -49.49 48.10
N VAL A 576 -30.28 -49.20 49.32
CA VAL A 576 -28.91 -48.79 49.60
C VAL A 576 -28.27 -49.91 50.39
N VAL A 577 -27.11 -50.39 49.93
CA VAL A 577 -26.32 -51.39 50.64
C VAL A 577 -25.51 -50.68 51.73
N ALA A 578 -25.16 -51.41 52.79
CA ALA A 578 -24.41 -50.89 53.93
C ALA A 578 -23.39 -51.94 54.38
N ASP A 579 -22.16 -51.53 54.68
CA ASP A 579 -21.12 -52.40 55.22
C ASP A 579 -20.46 -51.82 56.49
N GLU A 580 -19.18 -52.13 56.75
CA GLU A 580 -18.41 -51.64 57.91
C GLU A 580 -17.15 -50.84 57.51
N LEU A 581 -17.01 -50.46 56.23
CA LEU A 581 -15.90 -49.65 55.72
C LEU A 581 -16.18 -48.15 55.93
N MET A 582 -15.12 -47.31 55.92
CA MET A 582 -15.25 -45.85 55.95
C MET A 582 -15.03 -45.27 54.56
N GLU A 583 -16.12 -44.91 53.90
CA GLU A 583 -16.10 -44.53 52.49
C GLU A 583 -16.37 -43.04 52.26
N LYS A 584 -16.28 -42.59 51.00
CA LYS A 584 -16.55 -41.20 50.61
C LYS A 584 -18.01 -41.05 50.20
N THR A 585 -18.58 -39.84 50.32
CA THR A 585 -19.96 -39.60 49.86
C THR A 585 -20.09 -39.81 48.35
N GLU A 586 -20.78 -40.87 48.01
CA GLU A 586 -20.93 -41.44 46.68
C GLU A 586 -22.09 -40.83 45.87
N VAL A 587 -22.15 -41.13 44.57
CA VAL A 587 -23.21 -40.67 43.67
C VAL A 587 -23.59 -41.73 42.62
N LEU A 588 -24.90 -41.89 42.38
CA LEU A 588 -25.46 -42.46 41.15
C LEU A 588 -26.42 -41.47 40.46
N ARG A 589 -26.65 -41.66 39.14
CA ARG A 589 -27.66 -40.93 38.36
C ARG A 589 -28.86 -41.83 38.07
N LEU A 590 -30.06 -41.25 38.18
CA LEU A 590 -31.29 -41.87 37.66
C LEU A 590 -31.82 -41.05 36.48
N SER A 591 -32.26 -41.76 35.44
CA SER A 591 -32.75 -41.17 34.19
C SER A 591 -34.15 -41.70 33.86
N LEU A 592 -35.05 -40.83 33.41
CA LEU A 592 -36.35 -41.21 32.88
C LEU A 592 -36.26 -41.45 31.38
N SER A 593 -36.80 -42.57 30.93
CA SER A 593 -36.94 -42.93 29.51
C SER A 593 -38.35 -43.42 29.23
N TYR A 594 -38.82 -43.22 27.99
CA TYR A 594 -40.15 -43.67 27.58
C TYR A 594 -40.16 -45.17 27.27
N THR A 595 -41.22 -45.87 27.64
CA THR A 595 -41.46 -47.27 27.25
C THR A 595 -42.66 -47.35 26.33
N ASN A 596 -42.46 -47.82 25.10
CA ASN A 596 -43.39 -47.73 23.97
C ASN A 596 -44.85 -48.07 24.31
N SER A 597 -45.66 -47.02 24.42
CA SER A 597 -47.03 -47.00 23.90
C SER A 597 -47.11 -45.89 22.85
N SER A 598 -47.58 -46.23 21.65
CA SER A 598 -47.77 -45.29 20.53
C SER A 598 -48.96 -44.34 20.74
N ASP A 599 -49.78 -44.57 21.76
CA ASP A 599 -51.14 -44.06 21.87
C ASP A 599 -51.27 -43.02 23.00
N VAL A 600 -50.14 -42.40 23.39
CA VAL A 600 -50.03 -41.35 24.41
C VAL A 600 -48.99 -40.33 23.98
N VAL A 601 -49.42 -39.06 23.87
CA VAL A 601 -48.51 -37.91 23.84
C VAL A 601 -48.13 -37.55 25.27
N LEU A 602 -46.83 -37.59 25.61
CA LEU A 602 -46.30 -37.29 26.94
C LEU A 602 -44.85 -36.77 26.81
N ASN A 603 -44.56 -35.64 27.44
CA ASN A 603 -43.21 -35.06 27.47
C ASN A 603 -42.49 -35.39 28.80
N ILE A 604 -41.18 -35.61 28.77
CA ILE A 604 -40.33 -35.80 29.96
C ILE A 604 -39.49 -34.53 30.17
N SER A 605 -39.97 -33.63 31.01
CA SER A 605 -39.27 -32.38 31.33
C SER A 605 -38.21 -32.61 32.43
N ASN A 606 -36.95 -32.34 32.09
CA ASN A 606 -35.75 -32.69 32.87
C ASN A 606 -35.65 -34.19 33.22
N PRO A 607 -35.03 -35.02 32.35
CA PRO A 607 -35.03 -36.47 32.50
C PRO A 607 -34.12 -37.01 33.62
N HIS A 608 -33.22 -36.21 34.22
CA HIS A 608 -32.21 -36.70 35.16
C HIS A 608 -32.41 -36.21 36.60
N THR A 609 -32.05 -37.06 37.56
CA THR A 609 -31.81 -36.72 38.98
C THR A 609 -30.58 -37.48 39.49
N THR A 610 -30.03 -37.05 40.63
CA THR A 610 -28.94 -37.75 41.33
C THR A 610 -29.37 -38.27 42.69
N VAL A 611 -28.75 -39.35 43.15
CA VAL A 611 -28.81 -39.82 44.54
C VAL A 611 -27.39 -39.75 45.09
N ARG A 612 -27.22 -39.14 46.27
CA ARG A 612 -25.96 -39.18 47.04
C ARG A 612 -26.09 -40.19 48.18
N ILE A 613 -25.14 -41.11 48.29
CA ILE A 613 -25.05 -42.09 49.40
C ILE A 613 -23.97 -41.59 50.37
N GLN A 614 -24.17 -41.75 51.68
CA GLN A 614 -23.32 -41.18 52.73
C GLN A 614 -22.94 -42.20 53.79
N ASP A 615 -21.62 -42.41 53.93
CA ASP A 615 -20.99 -43.25 54.95
C ASP A 615 -21.58 -43.03 56.35
N THR A 616 -21.84 -44.14 57.04
CA THR A 616 -22.28 -44.16 58.44
C THR A 616 -21.26 -44.72 59.44
N SER A 617 -20.14 -45.27 58.96
CA SER A 617 -19.10 -45.94 59.76
C SER A 617 -18.17 -44.97 60.50
N SER A 618 -18.05 -43.72 60.05
CA SER A 618 -17.17 -42.65 60.58
C SER A 618 -17.41 -42.19 62.05
N GLY A 619 -18.12 -42.97 62.86
CA GLY A 619 -18.54 -42.63 64.24
C GLY A 619 -17.71 -43.20 65.41
N TYR A 620 -16.78 -44.15 65.19
CA TYR A 620 -16.06 -44.84 66.27
C TYR A 620 -14.53 -44.73 66.17
N GLY A 621 -13.87 -44.66 67.33
CA GLY A 621 -12.41 -44.77 67.44
C GLY A 621 -11.95 -46.22 67.21
N CYS A 622 -10.72 -46.38 66.70
CA CYS A 622 -10.21 -47.68 66.26
C CYS A 622 -10.00 -48.67 67.42
N ALA A 623 -10.14 -49.96 67.13
CA ALA A 623 -9.83 -51.06 68.05
C ALA A 623 -8.33 -51.40 68.00
N GLU A 624 -7.73 -51.67 69.17
CA GLU A 624 -6.32 -52.06 69.31
C GLU A 624 -5.97 -53.25 68.39
N GLY A 625 -4.93 -53.10 67.57
CA GLY A 625 -4.53 -54.10 66.57
C GLY A 625 -5.32 -54.09 65.25
N GLY A 626 -6.25 -53.14 65.06
CA GLY A 626 -6.81 -52.80 63.75
C GLY A 626 -5.78 -52.09 62.86
N ILE A 627 -5.96 -52.16 61.53
CA ILE A 627 -5.08 -51.55 60.52
C ILE A 627 -5.88 -50.60 59.63
N LEU A 628 -5.25 -49.50 59.22
CA LEU A 628 -5.73 -48.56 58.20
C LEU A 628 -4.69 -48.44 57.08
N LEU A 629 -5.14 -48.45 55.82
CA LEU A 629 -4.35 -48.03 54.67
C LEU A 629 -4.68 -46.56 54.36
N ASN A 630 -3.93 -45.64 54.96
CA ASN A 630 -4.16 -44.21 54.79
C ASN A 630 -3.64 -43.75 53.41
N SER A 631 -4.30 -42.80 52.75
CA SER A 631 -4.08 -42.51 51.33
C SER A 631 -2.70 -41.90 51.06
N GLY A 632 -1.77 -42.72 50.58
CA GLY A 632 -0.42 -42.34 50.16
C GLY A 632 -0.30 -42.10 48.65
N PRO A 633 0.91 -41.76 48.15
CA PRO A 633 1.18 -41.70 46.72
C PRO A 633 1.17 -43.11 46.09
N SER A 634 0.42 -43.27 45.00
CA SER A 634 0.23 -44.56 44.31
C SER A 634 1.55 -45.18 43.83
N ILE A 635 1.66 -46.51 43.98
CA ILE A 635 2.87 -47.29 43.69
C ILE A 635 2.73 -48.01 42.34
N PRO A 636 3.80 -48.15 41.52
CA PRO A 636 3.73 -48.93 40.28
C PRO A 636 3.26 -50.38 40.49
N GLY A 637 2.02 -50.66 40.11
CA GLY A 637 1.33 -51.94 40.35
C GLY A 637 -0.11 -51.75 40.83
N ASP A 638 -0.41 -50.63 41.49
CA ASP A 638 -1.77 -50.25 41.87
C ASP A 638 -2.63 -49.99 40.61
N LYS A 639 -3.80 -50.62 40.55
CA LYS A 639 -4.79 -50.49 39.46
C LYS A 639 -6.17 -50.05 39.93
N GLU A 640 -6.48 -50.25 41.21
CA GLU A 640 -7.84 -50.09 41.77
C GLU A 640 -7.84 -49.24 43.05
N ASN A 641 -6.78 -48.45 43.26
CA ASN A 641 -6.59 -47.54 44.39
C ASN A 641 -6.48 -48.30 45.74
N THR A 642 -5.87 -49.49 45.70
CA THR A 642 -5.70 -50.44 46.82
C THR A 642 -4.33 -50.33 47.50
N SER A 643 -3.65 -49.18 47.34
CA SER A 643 -2.35 -48.91 47.98
C SER A 643 -2.40 -47.75 48.98
N GLY A 644 -1.65 -47.86 50.08
CA GLY A 644 -1.65 -46.86 51.14
C GLY A 644 -0.50 -46.98 52.15
N LEU A 645 -0.36 -45.94 52.97
CA LEU A 645 0.49 -45.90 54.16
C LEU A 645 -0.10 -46.81 55.24
N VAL A 646 0.72 -47.69 55.80
CA VAL A 646 0.28 -48.61 56.87
C VAL A 646 0.25 -47.88 58.22
N GLU A 647 -0.94 -47.76 58.79
CA GLU A 647 -1.17 -47.30 60.17
C GLU A 647 -1.82 -48.41 61.02
N LEU A 648 -1.30 -48.62 62.23
CA LEU A 648 -1.79 -49.59 63.20
C LEU A 648 -2.46 -48.86 64.38
N CYS A 649 -3.60 -49.36 64.85
CA CYS A 649 -4.27 -48.79 66.01
C CYS A 649 -3.63 -49.26 67.33
N ASN A 650 -3.13 -48.31 68.12
CA ASN A 650 -2.51 -48.57 69.42
C ASN A 650 -3.53 -48.85 70.53
N SER A 651 -3.03 -49.28 71.70
CA SER A 651 -3.81 -49.55 72.93
C SER A 651 -4.50 -48.35 73.59
N ARG A 652 -4.52 -47.20 72.89
CA ARG A 652 -5.17 -45.96 73.31
C ARG A 652 -6.22 -45.48 72.28
N GLY A 653 -6.56 -46.33 71.30
CA GLY A 653 -7.55 -46.02 70.27
C GLY A 653 -7.09 -44.97 69.27
N LYS A 654 -5.79 -44.97 68.92
CA LYS A 654 -5.21 -44.06 67.93
C LYS A 654 -4.35 -44.78 66.91
N TRP A 655 -4.46 -44.35 65.66
CA TRP A 655 -3.59 -44.75 64.56
C TRP A 655 -2.16 -44.22 64.75
N GLU A 656 -1.17 -45.08 64.49
CA GLU A 656 0.27 -44.79 64.51
C GLU A 656 0.96 -45.50 63.33
N SER A 657 1.97 -44.89 62.70
CA SER A 657 2.59 -45.40 61.46
C SER A 657 3.65 -46.48 61.68
N VAL A 658 3.67 -47.47 60.78
CA VAL A 658 4.55 -48.66 60.84
C VAL A 658 5.94 -48.41 60.20
N CYS A 659 6.95 -49.09 60.73
CA CYS A 659 8.37 -48.99 60.35
C CYS A 659 8.78 -50.01 59.28
N ASP A 660 9.77 -49.67 58.44
CA ASP A 660 10.29 -50.51 57.35
C ASP A 660 11.38 -51.53 57.75
N THR A 661 11.91 -51.48 58.98
CA THR A 661 13.00 -52.39 59.39
C THR A 661 12.55 -53.84 59.53
N GLU A 662 13.30 -54.75 58.89
CA GLU A 662 13.08 -56.21 58.84
C GLU A 662 11.79 -56.67 58.13
N TRP A 663 11.11 -55.76 57.42
CA TRP A 663 9.87 -56.03 56.67
C TRP A 663 10.00 -57.14 55.62
N SER A 664 8.95 -57.95 55.43
CA SER A 664 8.88 -58.98 54.39
C SER A 664 7.50 -59.10 53.72
N LEU A 665 7.49 -59.74 52.54
CA LEU A 665 6.27 -60.08 51.80
C LEU A 665 5.26 -60.95 52.59
N ASN A 666 5.67 -61.63 53.66
CA ASN A 666 4.74 -62.35 54.54
C ASN A 666 3.94 -61.38 55.44
N ASP A 667 4.56 -60.27 55.84
CA ASP A 667 3.95 -59.21 56.63
C ASP A 667 2.94 -58.43 55.76
N ALA A 668 3.30 -58.06 54.52
CA ALA A 668 2.35 -57.44 53.59
C ALA A 668 1.22 -58.39 53.18
N ALA A 669 1.48 -59.68 53.00
CA ALA A 669 0.43 -60.67 52.83
C ALA A 669 -0.49 -60.78 54.07
N THR A 670 0.02 -60.55 55.27
CA THR A 670 -0.78 -60.53 56.50
C THR A 670 -1.63 -59.27 56.58
N ILE A 671 -1.08 -58.09 56.24
CA ILE A 671 -1.86 -56.84 56.11
C ILE A 671 -2.97 -56.99 55.07
N CYS A 672 -2.65 -57.41 53.86
CA CYS A 672 -3.64 -57.53 52.79
C CYS A 672 -4.78 -58.48 53.18
N ARG A 673 -4.48 -59.64 53.79
CA ARG A 673 -5.51 -60.55 54.33
C ARG A 673 -6.33 -59.94 55.46
N GLN A 674 -5.71 -59.17 56.36
CA GLN A 674 -6.42 -58.45 57.42
C GLN A 674 -7.30 -57.30 56.88
N ALA A 675 -6.95 -56.74 55.72
CA ALA A 675 -7.73 -55.75 54.97
C ALA A 675 -8.68 -56.38 53.92
N GLY A 676 -8.89 -57.70 53.93
CA GLY A 676 -9.85 -58.41 53.07
C GLY A 676 -9.31 -58.96 51.72
N PHE A 677 -8.10 -58.60 51.33
CA PHE A 677 -7.49 -58.98 50.04
C PHE A 677 -6.73 -60.31 50.10
N HIS A 678 -6.74 -61.08 49.01
CA HIS A 678 -6.14 -62.42 48.98
C HIS A 678 -4.60 -62.43 48.99
N ARG A 679 -3.94 -61.43 48.38
CA ARG A 679 -2.48 -61.38 48.17
C ARG A 679 -1.96 -59.93 48.11
N PRO A 680 -0.67 -59.69 48.41
CA PRO A 680 -0.02 -58.41 48.13
C PRO A 680 0.32 -58.31 46.64
N ALA A 681 0.05 -57.15 46.04
CA ALA A 681 0.42 -56.81 44.67
C ALA A 681 1.82 -56.17 44.59
N GLY A 682 2.23 -55.45 45.65
CA GLY A 682 3.55 -54.80 45.74
C GLY A 682 3.81 -54.13 47.09
N GLU A 683 5.07 -53.71 47.28
CA GLU A 683 5.56 -53.05 48.50
C GLU A 683 6.36 -51.79 48.14
N GLY A 684 6.33 -50.78 49.00
CA GLY A 684 7.10 -49.54 48.84
C GLY A 684 7.50 -48.92 50.17
N VAL A 685 8.50 -48.04 50.17
CA VAL A 685 8.99 -47.36 51.38
C VAL A 685 9.28 -45.90 51.06
N MET A 686 8.75 -44.98 51.88
CA MET A 686 8.96 -43.53 51.74
C MET A 686 9.62 -42.91 52.97
N SER A 687 10.45 -41.89 52.76
CA SER A 687 10.96 -41.04 53.83
C SER A 687 10.11 -39.75 53.90
N LEU A 688 9.63 -39.41 55.09
CA LEU A 688 8.89 -38.17 55.36
C LEU A 688 9.57 -37.47 56.54
N GLU A 689 10.23 -36.34 56.27
CA GLU A 689 11.09 -35.64 57.25
C GLU A 689 10.32 -35.02 58.44
N SER A 690 8.99 -34.97 58.38
CA SER A 690 8.12 -34.32 59.36
C SER A 690 7.44 -35.27 60.36
N LEU A 691 7.61 -36.59 60.23
CA LEU A 691 6.97 -37.61 61.05
C LEU A 691 7.99 -38.65 61.52
N GLN A 692 8.13 -38.84 62.84
CA GLN A 692 8.86 -39.98 63.40
C GLN A 692 7.92 -41.18 63.52
N PRO A 693 8.15 -42.30 62.82
CA PRO A 693 7.33 -43.50 62.91
C PRO A 693 7.34 -44.12 64.31
N ALA A 694 6.23 -44.75 64.70
CA ALA A 694 6.04 -45.32 66.03
C ALA A 694 6.75 -46.68 66.15
N ALA A 695 8.08 -46.65 66.20
CA ALA A 695 8.91 -47.82 65.92
C ALA A 695 8.53 -49.10 66.70
N ALA A 696 8.24 -50.15 65.93
CA ALA A 696 8.20 -51.57 66.27
C ALA A 696 8.55 -52.35 64.99
N THR A 697 9.19 -53.51 65.11
CA THR A 697 9.40 -54.44 63.98
C THR A 697 8.26 -55.46 63.91
N PHE A 698 8.10 -56.08 62.74
CA PHE A 698 7.14 -57.16 62.51
C PHE A 698 7.85 -58.29 61.79
N THR A 699 7.59 -59.54 62.20
CA THR A 699 8.17 -60.74 61.58
C THR A 699 7.13 -61.87 61.46
N CYS A 700 6.09 -61.63 60.65
CA CYS A 700 5.00 -62.56 60.43
C CYS A 700 5.45 -63.84 59.70
N THR A 701 4.88 -64.96 60.13
CA THR A 701 4.86 -66.21 59.37
C THR A 701 3.72 -66.20 58.37
N GLN A 702 3.75 -67.09 57.36
CA GLN A 702 2.67 -67.22 56.39
C GLN A 702 1.32 -67.63 57.02
N THR A 703 1.34 -68.16 58.24
CA THR A 703 0.16 -68.59 59.00
C THR A 703 -0.46 -67.50 59.88
N ASP A 704 0.18 -66.35 60.05
CA ASP A 704 -0.36 -65.27 60.88
C ASP A 704 -1.53 -64.55 60.21
N THR A 705 -2.53 -64.18 61.01
CA THR A 705 -3.84 -63.66 60.56
C THR A 705 -4.08 -62.21 60.95
N ASN A 706 -3.21 -61.62 61.78
CA ASN A 706 -3.24 -60.22 62.17
C ASN A 706 -1.81 -59.74 62.45
N LEU A 707 -1.44 -58.56 61.96
CA LEU A 707 -0.09 -58.00 62.10
C LEU A 707 0.35 -57.85 63.57
N ALA A 708 -0.57 -57.55 64.48
CA ALA A 708 -0.30 -57.41 65.92
C ALA A 708 0.17 -58.72 66.59
N ASN A 709 -0.10 -59.89 65.99
CA ASN A 709 0.42 -61.17 66.48
C ASN A 709 1.92 -61.35 66.17
N CYS A 710 2.47 -60.57 65.23
CA CYS A 710 3.85 -60.66 64.72
C CYS A 710 4.81 -59.63 65.35
N LEU A 711 4.37 -58.92 66.39
CA LEU A 711 5.02 -57.72 66.94
C LEU A 711 6.36 -58.04 67.62
N GLY A 712 7.45 -57.45 67.11
CA GLY A 712 8.82 -57.58 67.62
C GLY A 712 9.24 -56.50 68.62
N GLU A 713 10.48 -56.62 69.14
CA GLU A 713 11.06 -55.60 70.02
C GLU A 713 11.46 -54.33 69.27
N LYS A 714 11.41 -53.19 69.97
CA LYS A 714 11.62 -51.86 69.39
C LYS A 714 13.06 -51.67 68.89
N PRO A 715 13.30 -51.30 67.61
CA PRO A 715 14.65 -51.13 67.08
C PRO A 715 15.40 -49.97 67.76
N VAL A 716 16.72 -50.13 67.87
CA VAL A 716 17.58 -49.32 68.78
C VAL A 716 18.28 -48.14 68.09
N ASN A 717 18.19 -48.00 66.75
CA ASN A 717 18.83 -46.93 65.97
C ASN A 717 17.83 -46.19 65.06
N ASP A 718 18.05 -44.89 64.83
CA ASP A 718 17.14 -43.94 64.16
C ASP A 718 17.01 -44.07 62.62
N THR A 719 17.26 -45.24 62.02
CA THR A 719 17.18 -45.44 60.55
C THR A 719 15.88 -46.14 60.14
N CYS A 720 14.74 -45.53 60.46
CA CYS A 720 13.40 -46.04 60.15
C CYS A 720 12.67 -45.11 59.15
N ARG A 721 11.88 -45.69 58.25
CA ARG A 721 11.07 -45.02 57.22
C ARG A 721 9.62 -45.53 57.25
N HIS A 722 8.74 -44.85 56.54
CA HIS A 722 7.32 -45.19 56.45
C HIS A 722 7.05 -46.24 55.36
N LEU A 723 6.28 -47.25 55.72
CA LEU A 723 5.92 -48.39 54.87
C LEU A 723 4.64 -48.14 54.08
N LEU A 724 4.64 -48.49 52.79
CA LEU A 724 3.44 -48.57 51.96
C LEU A 724 3.24 -49.99 51.42
N VAL A 725 1.99 -50.43 51.38
CA VAL A 725 1.58 -51.74 50.85
C VAL A 725 0.52 -51.53 49.78
N ALA A 726 0.56 -52.34 48.72
CA ALA A 726 -0.47 -52.44 47.68
C ALA A 726 -1.04 -53.86 47.65
N CYS A 727 -2.37 -53.99 47.69
CA CYS A 727 -3.06 -55.28 47.72
C CYS A 727 -3.74 -55.62 46.38
N ASP A 728 -3.80 -56.90 46.04
CA ASP A 728 -4.35 -57.39 44.77
C ASP A 728 -5.87 -57.61 44.85
N GLY A 729 -6.60 -57.09 43.85
CA GLY A 729 -8.07 -57.09 43.80
C GLY A 729 -8.70 -58.34 43.16
N GLU A 730 -7.94 -59.16 42.42
CA GLU A 730 -8.53 -60.26 41.64
C GLU A 730 -9.08 -61.41 42.51
N ASN A 731 -10.34 -61.78 42.26
CA ASN A 731 -11.11 -62.80 43.00
C ASN A 731 -11.12 -64.14 42.24
N PRO A 732 -10.76 -65.30 42.83
CA PRO A 732 -10.28 -66.47 42.05
C PRO A 732 -11.37 -67.40 41.47
N VAL A 733 -12.36 -66.88 40.71
CA VAL A 733 -13.41 -67.72 40.06
C VAL A 733 -13.75 -67.34 38.60
N THR A 734 -12.77 -67.03 37.73
CA THR A 734 -12.94 -67.22 36.26
C THR A 734 -11.63 -67.51 35.52
N SER A 735 -11.23 -68.77 35.38
CA SER A 735 -10.11 -69.16 34.49
C SER A 735 -10.37 -70.44 33.68
N SER A 736 -11.18 -70.34 32.62
CA SER A 736 -11.11 -71.22 31.43
C SER A 736 -11.93 -70.59 30.28
N LYS A 737 -11.56 -70.68 29.00
CA LYS A 737 -10.48 -71.46 28.37
C LYS A 737 -9.96 -70.79 27.08
N SER A 738 -8.71 -71.09 26.76
CA SER A 738 -7.97 -70.76 25.53
C SER A 738 -8.75 -70.80 24.21
N THR A 739 -8.40 -69.91 23.28
CA THR A 739 -8.64 -70.07 21.83
C THR A 739 -7.30 -69.84 21.07
N PRO A 740 -6.92 -70.69 20.09
CA PRO A 740 -5.61 -70.62 19.43
C PRO A 740 -5.60 -69.73 18.16
N SER A 741 -4.42 -69.27 17.77
CA SER A 741 -4.13 -68.67 16.45
C SER A 741 -4.15 -69.73 15.34
N PRO A 742 -4.31 -69.34 14.06
CA PRO A 742 -3.10 -69.34 13.21
C PRO A 742 -3.03 -68.24 12.10
N ALA A 743 -1.82 -68.13 11.54
CA ALA A 743 -1.47 -67.78 10.16
C ALA A 743 -1.56 -66.32 9.64
N THR A 744 -0.38 -65.78 9.34
CA THR A 744 -0.09 -64.73 8.37
C THR A 744 0.03 -65.33 6.96
N GLU A 745 -0.34 -64.60 5.90
CA GLU A 745 0.22 -64.76 4.53
C GLU A 745 0.38 -63.37 3.85
N GLU A 746 1.08 -63.31 2.71
CA GLU A 746 1.70 -62.09 2.15
C GLU A 746 1.00 -61.49 0.90
N PHE A 747 1.53 -60.34 0.46
CA PHE A 747 1.14 -59.52 -0.70
C PHE A 747 1.11 -60.25 -2.07
N PRO A 748 0.44 -59.66 -3.09
CA PRO A 748 1.24 -58.91 -4.09
C PRO A 748 0.62 -57.62 -4.69
N THR A 749 1.43 -56.55 -4.70
CA THR A 749 1.66 -55.52 -5.75
C THR A 749 0.52 -54.80 -6.53
N ALA A 750 0.55 -53.46 -6.40
CA ALA A 750 0.63 -52.43 -7.48
C ALA A 750 -0.54 -52.25 -8.50
N GLU A 751 -0.81 -51.07 -9.09
CA GLU A 751 -0.27 -49.68 -9.00
C GLU A 751 -1.45 -48.68 -8.76
N THR A 752 -1.53 -47.37 -9.08
CA THR A 752 -0.66 -46.28 -9.63
C THR A 752 -1.19 -44.91 -9.10
N GLY A 753 -0.47 -43.79 -9.26
CA GLY A 753 -1.12 -42.46 -9.43
C GLY A 753 -0.60 -41.25 -8.64
N SER A 754 0.35 -40.52 -9.24
CA SER A 754 0.67 -39.07 -9.11
C SER A 754 -0.21 -38.13 -8.27
N ARG A 755 0.40 -37.23 -7.44
CA ARG A 755 0.80 -35.85 -7.86
C ARG A 755 1.42 -34.99 -6.73
N LEU A 756 2.34 -34.11 -7.13
CA LEU A 756 3.11 -33.10 -6.38
C LEU A 756 2.32 -32.12 -5.48
N VAL A 757 2.88 -31.78 -4.31
CA VAL A 757 2.85 -30.43 -3.69
C VAL A 757 4.21 -30.14 -3.02
N ARG A 758 4.67 -28.88 -3.02
CA ARG A 758 5.85 -28.35 -2.30
C ARG A 758 5.68 -26.82 -2.13
N PRO A 759 6.50 -26.15 -1.30
CA PRO A 759 6.42 -26.03 0.17
C PRO A 759 5.68 -24.75 0.63
N ALA A 760 5.54 -24.54 1.94
CA ALA A 760 4.98 -23.32 2.53
C ALA A 760 5.97 -22.13 2.55
N PRO A 761 5.49 -20.86 2.51
CA PRO A 761 6.30 -19.66 2.71
C PRO A 761 6.50 -19.31 4.20
N ASN A 762 7.54 -18.52 4.49
CA ASN A 762 7.76 -17.91 5.80
C ASN A 762 6.98 -16.58 5.91
N ASN A 763 6.38 -16.31 7.07
CA ASN A 763 5.94 -14.95 7.43
C ASN A 763 7.04 -14.20 8.18
N SER A 764 7.12 -12.90 7.94
CA SER A 764 7.98 -11.94 8.64
C SER A 764 7.16 -10.96 9.47
N SER A 765 7.82 -10.32 10.45
CA SER A 765 7.55 -8.97 11.03
C SER A 765 7.65 -8.94 12.56
N GLN A 766 8.43 -7.97 13.07
CA GLN A 766 8.19 -7.28 14.35
C GLN A 766 9.02 -6.00 14.40
N PHE A 767 8.38 -4.90 14.84
CA PHE A 767 8.96 -3.55 14.97
C PHE A 767 9.48 -3.27 16.39
N PRO A 768 10.32 -2.23 16.56
CA PRO A 768 10.41 -1.51 17.83
C PRO A 768 10.12 0.01 17.70
N ILE A 769 8.94 0.37 18.21
CA ILE A 769 8.49 1.57 18.96
C ILE A 769 9.42 2.81 19.10
N MET A 770 8.79 4.00 19.03
CA MET A 770 9.33 5.38 19.03
C MET A 770 9.60 6.02 20.43
N GLY A 771 10.55 6.97 20.51
CA GLY A 771 10.67 8.03 21.55
C GLY A 771 12.11 8.59 21.72
N VAL A 772 12.38 9.81 22.24
CA VAL A 772 11.52 10.93 22.71
C VAL A 772 12.33 12.25 22.84
N VAL A 773 11.77 13.39 22.36
CA VAL A 773 11.93 14.81 22.81
C VAL A 773 13.29 15.57 22.82
N VAL A 774 13.37 16.59 21.93
CA VAL A 774 13.85 18.02 22.06
C VAL A 774 15.26 18.36 22.61
N GLY A 775 15.97 19.23 21.86
CA GLY A 775 17.17 19.98 22.32
C GLY A 775 17.38 21.32 21.59
N VAL A 776 17.03 22.44 22.24
CA VAL A 776 17.06 23.85 21.74
C VAL A 776 18.48 24.38 21.45
N PHE A 777 18.66 25.19 20.40
CA PHE A 777 19.42 26.46 20.46
C PHE A 777 19.07 27.46 19.33
N SER A 778 19.18 28.76 19.60
CA SER A 778 18.85 29.85 18.66
C SER A 778 19.69 31.12 18.94
N ALA A 779 19.67 32.09 18.00
CA ALA A 779 20.36 33.39 18.03
C ALA A 779 21.92 33.29 17.94
N LEU A 780 22.74 34.31 17.61
CA LEU A 780 22.70 35.79 17.56
C LEU A 780 23.61 36.25 16.36
N LEU A 781 23.68 37.47 15.78
CA LEU A 781 22.94 38.76 15.80
C LEU A 781 23.53 39.72 14.71
N LEU A 782 22.85 40.83 14.36
CA LEU A 782 23.40 42.10 13.78
C LEU A 782 24.01 42.04 12.36
N VAL A 783 24.16 43.10 11.53
CA VAL A 783 23.53 44.43 11.26
C VAL A 783 24.43 45.10 10.19
N GLY A 784 23.91 45.93 9.28
CA GLY A 784 24.75 46.51 8.21
C GLY A 784 24.12 47.65 7.40
N VAL A 785 23.60 48.69 8.07
CA VAL A 785 23.05 49.87 7.36
C VAL A 785 24.18 50.82 6.91
N VAL A 786 24.29 51.06 5.60
CA VAL A 786 24.97 52.25 5.05
C VAL A 786 24.12 52.83 3.92
N THR A 787 23.56 54.02 4.15
CA THR A 787 23.04 54.91 3.11
C THR A 787 24.06 56.01 2.83
N VAL A 788 24.14 56.53 1.59
CA VAL A 788 24.42 57.95 1.32
C VAL A 788 24.17 58.33 -0.16
N VAL A 789 23.45 59.45 -0.33
CA VAL A 789 23.46 60.52 -1.37
C VAL A 789 24.41 60.37 -2.59
N GLY A 790 24.09 60.76 -3.82
CA GLY A 790 22.89 61.46 -4.36
C GLY A 790 23.24 62.64 -5.32
N CYS A 791 22.25 63.16 -6.07
CA CYS A 791 22.37 64.06 -7.27
C CYS A 791 22.99 63.37 -8.50
N GLY A 792 22.68 63.71 -9.77
CA GLY A 792 21.87 64.80 -10.36
C GLY A 792 22.69 65.46 -11.50
N LEU A 793 22.18 65.80 -12.70
CA LEU A 793 20.85 66.23 -13.16
C LEU A 793 20.70 66.10 -14.69
N ARG A 794 19.48 65.83 -15.19
CA ARG A 794 18.91 66.26 -16.50
C ARG A 794 19.57 65.75 -17.81
N SER A 795 18.93 65.74 -18.98
CA SER A 795 17.50 65.61 -19.39
C SER A 795 17.43 65.54 -20.92
N CYS A 796 16.59 64.66 -21.48
CA CYS A 796 15.60 64.90 -22.55
C CYS A 796 15.21 63.60 -23.25
N THR A 797 13.90 63.41 -23.42
CA THR A 797 13.24 62.31 -24.12
C THR A 797 12.81 62.73 -25.52
N VAL A 798 12.81 61.79 -26.48
CA VAL A 798 11.75 61.64 -27.50
C VAL A 798 11.57 60.13 -27.72
N GLU A 799 10.34 59.67 -27.95
CA GLU A 799 10.06 58.27 -28.32
C GLU A 799 10.39 57.96 -29.79
N GLU A 800 10.58 56.67 -30.11
CA GLU A 800 9.93 56.07 -31.28
C GLU A 800 9.73 54.57 -31.03
N GLU A 801 8.53 54.06 -31.34
CA GLU A 801 8.19 52.64 -31.33
C GLU A 801 8.45 52.03 -32.74
N GLU A 802 7.89 50.83 -32.97
CA GLU A 802 7.65 50.23 -34.29
C GLU A 802 8.87 49.57 -35.00
N ILE A 803 8.72 48.43 -35.71
CA ILE A 803 7.55 47.54 -35.84
C ILE A 803 7.96 46.07 -36.06
N LYS A 804 7.03 45.15 -35.82
CA LYS A 804 7.16 43.72 -36.18
C LYS A 804 7.03 43.53 -37.69
N VAL A 805 7.94 42.79 -38.34
CA VAL A 805 7.61 42.16 -39.62
C VAL A 805 6.80 40.89 -39.32
N SER A 806 5.55 40.87 -39.78
CA SER A 806 4.73 39.67 -39.85
C SER A 806 5.11 38.85 -41.08
N ASP A 807 4.91 37.53 -41.00
CA ASP A 807 4.36 36.83 -42.16
C ASP A 807 3.26 35.85 -41.71
N ASN A 808 2.27 35.62 -42.57
CA ASN A 808 1.08 34.84 -42.25
C ASN A 808 0.47 34.24 -43.51
N SER A 809 0.49 32.91 -43.65
CA SER A 809 -0.16 32.24 -44.78
C SER A 809 -0.59 30.81 -44.45
N GLN A 810 -1.91 30.60 -44.55
CA GLN A 810 -2.66 29.32 -44.55
C GLN A 810 -2.79 28.61 -43.20
#